data_AF-A0A7R8CGI3-F1
#
_entry.id   AF-A0A7R8CGI3-F1
#
_cell.length_a   1.000
_cell.length_b   1.000
_cell.length_c   1.000
_cell.angle_alpha   90.00
_cell.angle_beta   90.00
_cell.angle_gamma   90.00
#
_symmetry.space_group_name_H-M   'P 1'
#
loop_
_entity.id
_entity.type
_entity.pdbx_description
1 polymer ?
#
loop_
_entity_poly.entity_id
_entity_poly.type
_entity_poly.pdbx_seq_one_letter_code
_entity_poly.pdbx_strand_id
1 'polypeptide(L)'
;MKSSASAQRWKLLSSSILSTCKSKETLVCEFPNYELIHFDKLYDLSEEESPTEFECASWYRVRLIDFPRISFKIRILNKKTTLRDITGFNNTGNVRLWPSEIILTRYLLENPWLYRKKSVLELGGGMTSLAGICIAHNYGHDKPKSVHCSDGNEESVKNIQKIIEINNISCNKSSLTQQVELTSGCLRWDIEEKGEGDKCYDLIVCSDCLFFKAGRKELAEFIVHKLNPGGGRAIIFAPPRNDTLKEFVQSLQMFSSIKTTLGYSQSEDASIPNLYPNLRICFKETWNKEGVVRGLYAGTVPSLAANVAENSVLFAAYGVCQKWVAKTVGRSKVEDLTIFHNGTAGFLAAFWSSFVLCPTELVKCRLQAMREVSSLKGLPPPNVGPFLITKKILKQDGLPGLFRGLTPTFMREMPGYFAFFYAYELSREIMRPIGKTKDEIGPAKTILAGGIAGMTLWSLIFPADVIKSRLQVSGATTPMYQMLITIIRNEGALALYNGLLPTLIRTFPASGFIMENPFCATNEGFSSSALGTKDYWDEFYQLERKNYLSHGDEGEIWFGEDSLNRACQWMEENMPDPNTDILDVGSANGATSIELRLNHGFNNITGEGCSNLKFEVRDLCADTLDPGDSVLRPNHFGAIFDKGTYDAISLCPKDATTLRNNYIKNLSRLLSDEGYLVLTSCNWTESELRDHFKPYFEFEHIIPTVSFQFGENEEERDKNN
;
A
#
# COMPACT_ATOMS: atom_id res chain seq x y z
N MET A 1 -20.58 4.12 6.92
CA MET A 1 -20.42 4.45 5.48
C MET A 1 -19.45 5.63 5.33
N LYS A 2 -18.26 5.46 4.74
CA LYS A 2 -17.28 6.56 4.58
C LYS A 2 -17.38 7.15 3.16
N SER A 3 -17.70 8.44 3.08
CA SER A 3 -17.82 9.21 1.84
C SER A 3 -16.50 9.26 1.06
N SER A 4 -16.54 9.19 -0.27
CA SER A 4 -15.34 9.21 -1.14
C SER A 4 -14.43 10.40 -0.88
N ALA A 5 -13.13 10.31 -1.16
CA ALA A 5 -12.19 11.43 -1.02
C ALA A 5 -12.60 12.68 -1.84
N SER A 6 -13.36 12.50 -2.93
CA SER A 6 -14.00 13.59 -3.67
C SER A 6 -15.18 14.20 -2.89
N ALA A 7 -16.01 13.38 -2.26
CA ALA A 7 -17.05 13.84 -1.35
C ALA A 7 -16.46 14.46 -0.08
N GLN A 8 -15.32 13.99 0.45
CA GLN A 8 -14.60 14.63 1.56
C GLN A 8 -13.93 15.94 1.15
N ARG A 9 -13.45 16.08 -0.09
CA ARG A 9 -12.96 17.36 -0.64
C ARG A 9 -14.09 18.36 -0.84
N TRP A 10 -15.24 17.92 -1.34
CA TRP A 10 -16.45 18.74 -1.37
C TRP A 10 -17.00 19.03 0.03
N LYS A 11 -16.84 18.11 0.99
CA LYS A 11 -17.20 18.32 2.40
C LYS A 11 -16.21 19.23 3.11
N LEU A 12 -14.92 19.23 2.77
CA LEU A 12 -13.89 20.16 3.26
C LEU A 12 -14.09 21.55 2.65
N LEU A 13 -14.34 21.63 1.34
CA LEU A 13 -14.69 22.88 0.68
C LEU A 13 -16.02 23.42 1.22
N SER A 14 -17.05 22.57 1.35
CA SER A 14 -18.35 22.96 1.91
C SER A 14 -18.28 23.24 3.42
N SER A 15 -17.45 22.55 4.19
CA SER A 15 -17.28 22.86 5.63
C SER A 15 -16.43 24.10 5.84
N SER A 16 -15.45 24.42 4.99
CA SER A 16 -14.78 25.72 4.99
C SER A 16 -15.67 26.87 4.51
N ILE A 17 -16.70 26.58 3.70
CA ILE A 17 -17.72 27.55 3.26
C ILE A 17 -18.87 27.68 4.29
N LEU A 18 -19.25 26.61 4.98
CA LEU A 18 -20.41 26.54 5.89
C LEU A 18 -20.05 26.73 7.38
N SER A 19 -18.81 26.43 7.82
CA SER A 19 -18.37 26.63 9.21
C SER A 19 -18.14 28.10 9.58
N THR A 20 -18.25 29.00 8.61
CA THR A 20 -18.23 30.45 8.78
C THR A 20 -19.57 31.08 8.37
N CYS A 21 -20.70 30.50 8.80
CA CYS A 21 -21.93 31.27 9.04
C CYS A 21 -21.78 32.18 10.29
N LYS A 22 -20.72 32.97 10.31
CA LYS A 22 -20.56 34.27 10.97
C LYS A 22 -19.53 35.04 10.13
N SER A 23 -20.06 35.75 9.12
CA SER A 23 -19.46 36.87 8.39
C SER A 23 -17.98 37.23 8.70
N LYS A 24 -17.03 36.38 8.28
CA LYS A 24 -15.63 36.79 8.14
C LYS A 24 -15.05 36.23 6.85
N GLU A 25 -14.57 37.19 6.07
CA GLU A 25 -14.04 37.11 4.71
C GLU A 25 -12.67 36.43 4.74
N THR A 26 -12.45 35.42 3.89
CA THR A 26 -11.18 34.65 3.90
C THR A 26 -10.48 34.73 2.54
N LEU A 27 -9.22 35.16 2.55
CA LEU A 27 -8.30 35.15 1.40
C LEU A 27 -7.91 33.71 1.03
N VAL A 28 -8.12 33.31 -0.22
CA VAL A 28 -7.86 31.94 -0.73
C VAL A 28 -6.57 31.95 -1.55
N CYS A 29 -5.41 32.19 -0.94
CA CYS A 29 -4.10 32.09 -1.60
C CYS A 29 -3.06 31.45 -0.66
N GLU A 30 -3.09 30.11 -0.51
CA GLU A 30 -2.01 29.37 0.15
C GLU A 30 -1.05 28.80 -0.91
N PHE A 31 0.23 29.17 -0.82
CA PHE A 31 1.30 28.54 -1.59
C PHE A 31 1.68 27.24 -0.90
N PRO A 32 1.57 26.09 -1.58
CA PRO A 32 2.18 24.88 -1.07
C PRO A 32 3.69 25.05 -1.20
N ASN A 33 4.44 24.80 -0.12
CA ASN A 33 5.89 24.69 -0.17
C ASN A 33 6.26 23.45 -1.02
N TYR A 34 6.28 23.62 -2.33
CA TYR A 34 6.90 22.67 -3.23
C TYR A 34 8.41 22.92 -3.14
N GLU A 35 9.20 21.89 -2.85
CA GLU A 35 10.68 21.90 -2.77
C GLU A 35 11.37 22.24 -4.12
N LEU A 36 10.73 23.05 -4.97
CA LEU A 36 11.05 23.32 -6.37
C LEU A 36 11.18 24.83 -6.67
N ILE A 37 10.26 25.64 -6.15
CA ILE A 37 10.19 27.09 -6.37
C ILE A 37 9.96 27.80 -5.04
N HIS A 38 10.85 28.71 -4.70
CA HIS A 38 10.66 29.63 -3.58
C HIS A 38 9.93 30.90 -4.03
N PHE A 39 8.87 31.24 -3.29
CA PHE A 39 8.16 32.51 -3.40
C PHE A 39 8.51 33.36 -2.18
N ASP A 40 9.43 34.30 -2.34
CA ASP A 40 9.74 35.24 -1.28
C ASP A 40 8.80 36.44 -1.38
N LYS A 41 7.92 36.62 -0.40
CA LYS A 41 7.05 37.79 -0.35
C LYS A 41 7.89 39.07 -0.24
N LEU A 42 7.64 40.03 -1.12
CA LEU A 42 8.36 41.31 -1.18
C LEU A 42 7.63 42.39 -0.41
N TYR A 43 6.39 42.69 -0.81
CA TYR A 43 5.52 43.70 -0.19
C TYR A 43 4.07 43.46 -0.61
N ASP A 44 3.14 44.01 0.17
CA ASP A 44 1.72 44.07 -0.15
C ASP A 44 1.37 45.48 -0.63
N LEU A 45 0.47 45.56 -1.59
CA LEU A 45 -0.25 46.80 -1.92
C LEU A 45 -1.57 46.74 -1.19
N SER A 46 -1.75 47.64 -0.22
CA SER A 46 -2.96 47.72 0.59
C SER A 46 -4.11 48.42 -0.17
N GLU A 47 -5.35 48.20 0.27
CA GLU A 47 -6.53 48.89 -0.30
C GLU A 47 -6.43 50.42 -0.15
N GLU A 48 -5.73 50.92 0.87
CA GLU A 48 -5.57 52.35 1.16
C GLU A 48 -4.57 53.06 0.24
N GLU A 49 -3.60 52.33 -0.31
CA GLU A 49 -2.53 52.86 -1.18
C GLU A 49 -2.91 52.81 -2.68
N SER A 50 -4.08 52.27 -2.99
CA SER A 50 -4.54 51.99 -4.35
C SER A 50 -5.71 52.89 -4.77
N PRO A 51 -5.60 53.68 -5.85
CA PRO A 51 -6.69 54.50 -6.36
C PRO A 51 -7.87 53.69 -6.95
N THR A 52 -7.76 52.36 -7.08
CA THR A 52 -8.86 51.49 -7.57
C THR A 52 -8.98 50.18 -6.77
N GLU A 53 -10.18 49.60 -6.71
CA GLU A 53 -10.47 48.32 -6.03
C GLU A 53 -9.67 47.13 -6.59
N PHE A 54 -9.06 47.30 -7.78
CA PHE A 54 -8.35 46.26 -8.55
C PHE A 54 -6.83 46.19 -8.32
N GLU A 55 -6.27 46.92 -7.34
CA GLU A 55 -4.81 46.91 -7.10
C GLU A 55 -4.37 46.37 -5.74
N CYS A 56 -5.28 45.83 -4.92
CA CYS A 56 -4.89 45.03 -3.76
C CYS A 56 -4.18 43.75 -4.25
N ALA A 57 -2.86 43.69 -4.07
CA ALA A 57 -2.03 42.64 -4.62
C ALA A 57 -0.76 42.42 -3.79
N SER A 58 -0.29 41.19 -3.76
CA SER A 58 0.98 40.82 -3.13
C SER A 58 2.04 40.56 -4.19
N TRP A 59 3.22 41.15 -3.99
CA TRP A 59 4.38 40.91 -4.84
C TRP A 59 5.27 39.84 -4.25
N TYR A 60 5.71 38.91 -5.09
CA TYR A 60 6.63 37.83 -4.71
C TYR A 60 7.83 37.82 -5.63
N ARG A 61 9.00 37.46 -5.09
CA ARG A 61 10.16 37.07 -5.87
C ARG A 61 10.14 35.56 -6.04
N VAL A 62 10.21 35.11 -7.27
CA VAL A 62 10.30 33.70 -7.65
C VAL A 62 11.78 33.34 -7.79
N ARG A 63 12.21 32.27 -7.09
CA ARG A 63 13.53 31.66 -7.25
C ARG A 63 13.39 30.16 -7.44
N LEU A 64 14.03 29.60 -8.46
CA LEU A 64 14.06 28.16 -8.68
C LEU A 64 15.28 27.56 -8.00
N ILE A 65 15.10 26.50 -7.20
CA ILE A 65 16.19 25.85 -6.45
C ILE A 65 17.25 25.28 -7.40
N ASP A 66 16.80 24.56 -8.43
CA ASP A 66 17.69 23.92 -9.42
C ASP A 66 18.22 24.91 -10.47
N PHE A 67 17.64 26.12 -10.55
CA PHE A 67 18.02 27.16 -11.51
C PHE A 67 18.25 28.49 -10.78
N PRO A 68 19.28 28.61 -9.93
CA PRO A 68 19.49 29.75 -9.03
C PRO A 68 19.74 31.07 -9.76
N ARG A 69 20.04 31.02 -11.06
CA ARG A 69 20.23 32.20 -11.92
C ARG A 69 18.91 32.81 -12.38
N ILE A 70 17.79 32.09 -12.27
CA ILE A 70 16.47 32.60 -12.66
C ILE A 70 15.79 33.21 -11.43
N SER A 71 15.61 34.53 -11.46
CA SER A 71 14.94 35.27 -10.38
C SER A 71 14.15 36.43 -10.96
N PHE A 72 12.82 36.37 -10.85
CA PHE A 72 11.92 37.43 -11.30
C PHE A 72 10.81 37.68 -10.28
N LYS A 73 10.09 38.78 -10.41
CA LYS A 73 8.97 39.16 -9.56
C LYS A 73 7.66 38.70 -10.20
N ILE A 74 6.70 38.26 -9.41
CA ILE A 74 5.32 38.03 -9.86
C ILE A 74 4.36 38.80 -8.95
N ARG A 75 3.17 39.07 -9.48
CA ARG A 75 2.10 39.77 -8.77
C ARG A 75 0.91 38.85 -8.65
N ILE A 76 0.36 38.71 -7.44
CA ILE A 76 -0.87 37.95 -7.19
C ILE A 76 -1.92 38.92 -6.67
N LEU A 77 -3.10 38.92 -7.29
CA LEU A 77 -4.22 39.76 -6.87
C LEU A 77 -4.87 39.18 -5.62
N ASN A 78 -5.08 40.01 -4.61
CA ASN A 78 -5.74 39.64 -3.36
C ASN A 78 -7.25 39.88 -3.47
N LYS A 79 -7.92 39.17 -4.40
CA LYS A 79 -9.35 39.36 -4.67
C LYS A 79 -10.22 38.50 -3.74
N LYS A 80 -11.15 39.13 -3.03
CA LYS A 80 -12.25 38.42 -2.33
C LYS A 80 -13.17 37.80 -3.39
N THR A 81 -13.12 36.48 -3.54
CA THR A 81 -13.84 35.77 -4.61
C THR A 81 -15.09 35.10 -4.06
N THR A 82 -16.26 35.33 -4.65
CA THR A 82 -17.51 34.66 -4.23
C THR A 82 -17.69 33.31 -4.93
N LEU A 83 -18.56 32.44 -4.40
CA LEU A 83 -18.83 31.13 -5.00
C LEU A 83 -19.37 31.24 -6.45
N ARG A 84 -20.09 32.32 -6.77
CA ARG A 84 -20.57 32.60 -8.14
C ARG A 84 -19.44 32.96 -9.09
N ASP A 85 -18.40 33.61 -8.60
CA ASP A 85 -17.22 33.98 -9.39
C ASP A 85 -16.37 32.76 -9.75
N ILE A 86 -16.40 31.69 -8.95
CA ILE A 86 -15.63 30.45 -9.20
C ILE A 86 -16.33 29.52 -10.22
N THR A 87 -17.63 29.69 -10.46
CA THR A 87 -18.45 28.79 -11.29
C THR A 87 -18.45 29.07 -12.80
N GLY A 88 -17.43 29.74 -13.36
CA GLY A 88 -17.34 30.10 -14.78
C GLY A 88 -16.04 29.71 -15.47
N PHE A 89 -16.06 29.61 -16.80
CA PHE A 89 -14.93 29.24 -17.68
C PHE A 89 -13.68 30.14 -17.49
N ASN A 90 -13.86 31.34 -16.96
CA ASN A 90 -12.86 32.43 -17.00
C ASN A 90 -12.16 32.73 -15.67
N ASN A 91 -12.43 32.03 -14.56
CA ASN A 91 -12.02 32.55 -13.24
C ASN A 91 -11.18 31.59 -12.38
N THR A 92 -10.92 30.35 -12.82
CA THR A 92 -10.12 29.38 -12.04
C THR A 92 -8.63 29.72 -11.98
N GLY A 93 -8.10 30.42 -12.99
CA GLY A 93 -6.71 30.92 -13.01
C GLY A 93 -6.47 32.15 -12.13
N ASN A 94 -7.54 32.73 -11.58
CA ASN A 94 -7.50 33.98 -10.80
C ASN A 94 -7.35 33.77 -9.31
N VAL A 95 -7.54 32.52 -8.85
CA VAL A 95 -7.63 32.16 -7.43
C VAL A 95 -6.28 31.71 -6.88
N ARG A 96 -5.46 31.02 -7.69
CA ARG A 96 -4.15 30.49 -7.23
C ARG A 96 -3.27 30.07 -8.40
N LEU A 97 -1.97 30.00 -8.13
CA LEU A 97 -1.02 29.29 -8.99
C LEU A 97 -1.31 27.77 -8.94
N TRP A 98 -1.40 27.14 -10.11
CA TRP A 98 -1.70 25.71 -10.21
C TRP A 98 -0.42 24.86 -10.18
N PRO A 99 -0.41 23.69 -9.52
CA PRO A 99 0.76 22.81 -9.48
C PRO A 99 1.21 22.36 -10.87
N SER A 100 0.29 22.19 -11.82
CA SER A 100 0.61 21.86 -13.21
C SER A 100 1.42 22.96 -13.91
N GLU A 101 1.26 24.22 -13.52
CA GLU A 101 2.00 25.36 -14.08
C GLU A 101 3.45 25.36 -13.59
N ILE A 102 3.67 25.02 -12.32
CA ILE A 102 4.99 24.80 -11.72
C ILE A 102 5.72 23.65 -12.41
N ILE A 103 5.03 22.52 -12.62
CA ILE A 103 5.61 21.34 -13.27
C ILE A 103 5.94 21.62 -14.74
N LEU A 104 5.02 22.27 -15.47
CA LEU A 104 5.26 22.70 -16.86
C LEU A 104 6.47 23.62 -16.95
N THR A 105 6.60 24.57 -16.01
CA THR A 105 7.75 25.48 -15.92
C THR A 105 9.06 24.70 -15.80
N ARG A 106 9.14 23.75 -14.85
CA ARG A 106 10.32 22.90 -14.66
C ARG A 106 10.63 22.07 -15.91
N TYR A 107 9.62 21.41 -16.48
CA TYR A 107 9.78 20.57 -17.66
C TYR A 107 10.38 21.34 -18.84
N LEU A 108 9.92 22.58 -19.06
CA LEU A 108 10.49 23.44 -20.09
C LEU A 108 11.95 23.74 -19.80
N LEU A 109 12.30 24.21 -18.59
CA LEU A 109 13.68 24.54 -18.22
C LEU A 109 14.65 23.36 -18.33
N GLU A 110 14.20 22.14 -18.02
CA GLU A 110 14.98 20.92 -18.21
C GLU A 110 15.14 20.51 -19.68
N ASN A 111 14.28 21.04 -20.56
CA ASN A 111 14.25 20.74 -21.99
C ASN A 111 14.37 22.01 -22.87
N PRO A 112 15.48 22.76 -22.82
CA PRO A 112 15.57 24.04 -23.52
C PRO A 112 15.47 23.94 -25.05
N TRP A 113 15.78 22.77 -25.61
CA TRP A 113 15.62 22.45 -27.03
C TRP A 113 14.16 22.57 -27.53
N LEU A 114 13.18 22.55 -26.62
CA LEU A 114 11.77 22.74 -26.96
C LEU A 114 11.45 24.17 -27.39
N TYR A 115 12.04 25.18 -26.74
CA TYR A 115 11.70 26.59 -26.94
C TYR A 115 12.85 27.45 -27.48
N ARG A 116 14.10 26.96 -27.49
CA ARG A 116 15.26 27.71 -27.98
C ARG A 116 15.03 28.24 -29.41
N LYS A 117 15.15 29.56 -29.58
CA LYS A 117 14.97 30.31 -30.84
C LYS A 117 13.60 30.13 -31.51
N LYS A 118 12.59 29.69 -30.76
CA LYS A 118 11.23 29.43 -31.24
C LYS A 118 10.23 30.47 -30.76
N SER A 119 9.14 30.68 -31.50
CA SER A 119 7.98 31.44 -31.00
C SER A 119 7.15 30.55 -30.08
N VAL A 120 6.92 31.01 -28.85
CA VAL A 120 6.19 30.27 -27.82
C VAL A 120 4.89 30.99 -27.49
N LEU A 121 3.81 30.24 -27.35
CA LEU A 121 2.53 30.70 -26.83
C LEU A 121 2.21 29.93 -25.56
N GLU A 122 2.04 30.63 -24.44
CA GLU A 122 1.44 30.07 -23.23
C GLU A 122 -0.06 30.38 -23.24
N LEU A 123 -0.89 29.34 -23.27
CA LEU A 123 -2.35 29.43 -23.20
C LEU A 123 -2.83 29.10 -21.79
N GLY A 124 -3.72 29.94 -21.28
CA GLY A 124 -4.32 29.78 -19.95
C GLY A 124 -3.30 29.97 -18.83
N GLY A 125 -2.43 30.98 -18.97
CA GLY A 125 -1.38 31.27 -17.98
C GLY A 125 -1.90 31.78 -16.63
N GLY A 126 -3.20 32.05 -16.49
CA GLY A 126 -3.79 32.60 -15.27
C GLY A 126 -3.17 33.94 -14.89
N MET A 127 -3.13 34.24 -13.59
CA MET A 127 -2.61 35.53 -13.11
C MET A 127 -1.11 35.73 -13.33
N THR A 128 -0.34 34.66 -13.51
CA THR A 128 1.13 34.71 -13.47
C THR A 128 1.79 34.42 -14.79
N SER A 129 1.22 33.54 -15.63
CA SER A 129 1.87 33.00 -16.82
C SER A 129 3.31 32.54 -16.52
N LEU A 130 3.44 31.76 -15.44
CA LEU A 130 4.72 31.48 -14.80
C LEU A 130 5.68 30.80 -15.77
N ALA A 131 5.20 29.87 -16.60
CA ALA A 131 6.05 29.09 -17.47
C ALA A 131 6.67 29.96 -18.58
N GLY A 132 5.86 30.80 -19.23
CA GLY A 132 6.28 31.72 -20.28
C GLY A 132 7.23 32.79 -19.77
N ILE A 133 6.91 33.42 -18.63
CA ILE A 133 7.78 34.43 -18.02
C ILE A 133 9.12 33.81 -17.60
N CYS A 134 9.08 32.60 -17.04
CA CYS A 134 10.28 31.92 -16.58
C CYS A 134 11.25 31.57 -17.73
N ILE A 135 10.75 31.01 -18.85
CA ILE A 135 11.61 30.71 -20.00
C ILE A 135 12.12 31.97 -20.69
N ALA A 136 11.37 33.08 -20.64
CA ALA A 136 11.82 34.38 -21.14
C ALA A 136 12.94 34.98 -20.29
N HIS A 137 12.93 34.70 -18.98
CA HIS A 137 13.95 35.14 -18.02
C HIS A 137 15.20 34.23 -17.96
N ASN A 138 15.24 33.15 -18.75
CA ASN A 138 16.39 32.25 -18.78
C ASN A 138 17.64 32.94 -19.34
N TYR A 139 18.79 32.80 -18.67
CA TYR A 139 20.05 33.40 -19.09
C TYR A 139 20.85 32.45 -20.01
N GLY A 140 21.46 32.97 -21.08
CA GLY A 140 22.37 32.21 -21.96
C GLY A 140 21.86 31.99 -23.38
N HIS A 141 22.34 30.93 -24.03
CA HIS A 141 22.09 30.62 -25.45
C HIS A 141 20.74 29.94 -25.73
N ASP A 142 20.01 29.55 -24.68
CA ASP A 142 18.79 28.75 -24.77
C ASP A 142 17.50 29.57 -24.68
N LYS A 143 17.54 30.84 -25.10
CA LYS A 143 16.36 31.73 -25.05
C LYS A 143 15.36 31.44 -26.17
N PRO A 144 14.05 31.64 -25.93
CA PRO A 144 13.06 31.68 -27.00
C PRO A 144 13.25 32.90 -27.91
N LYS A 145 12.69 32.85 -29.12
CA LYS A 145 12.66 34.02 -30.03
C LYS A 145 11.65 35.04 -29.52
N SER A 146 10.45 34.56 -29.19
CA SER A 146 9.37 35.33 -28.62
C SER A 146 8.51 34.44 -27.73
N VAL A 147 7.87 35.04 -26.73
CA VAL A 147 6.89 34.41 -25.85
C VAL A 147 5.64 35.27 -25.84
N HIS A 148 4.48 34.68 -26.09
CA HIS A 148 3.19 35.32 -25.95
C HIS A 148 2.45 34.65 -24.79
N CYS A 149 2.16 35.39 -23.74
CA CYS A 149 1.47 34.93 -22.54
C CYS A 149 -0.01 35.30 -22.65
N SER A 150 -0.88 34.30 -22.67
CA SER A 150 -2.30 34.52 -22.90
C SER A 150 -3.18 33.82 -21.89
N ASP A 151 -4.28 34.48 -21.56
CA ASP A 151 -5.37 33.95 -20.78
C ASP A 151 -6.71 34.41 -21.36
N GLY A 152 -7.79 33.65 -21.12
CA GLY A 152 -9.13 34.02 -21.57
C GLY A 152 -9.77 35.12 -20.71
N ASN A 153 -9.13 35.52 -19.61
CA ASN A 153 -9.57 36.58 -18.71
C ASN A 153 -8.73 37.85 -18.87
N GLU A 154 -9.38 38.97 -19.20
CA GLU A 154 -8.73 40.28 -19.32
C GLU A 154 -8.05 40.76 -18.04
N GLU A 155 -8.57 40.42 -16.85
CA GLU A 155 -7.94 40.78 -15.57
C GLU A 155 -6.59 40.08 -15.42
N SER A 156 -6.53 38.79 -15.77
CA SER A 156 -5.28 37.99 -15.77
C SER A 156 -4.26 38.59 -16.72
N VAL A 157 -4.68 38.93 -17.94
CA VAL A 157 -3.80 39.54 -18.95
C VAL A 157 -3.28 40.90 -18.49
N LYS A 158 -4.13 41.76 -17.91
CA LYS A 158 -3.69 43.03 -17.30
C LYS A 158 -2.68 42.83 -16.17
N ASN A 159 -2.84 41.76 -15.39
CA ASN A 159 -1.89 41.41 -14.34
C ASN A 159 -0.54 40.93 -14.90
N ILE A 160 -0.57 40.04 -15.89
CA ILE A 160 0.62 39.58 -16.63
C ILE A 160 1.37 40.76 -17.23
N GLN A 161 0.66 41.71 -17.85
CA GLN A 161 1.25 42.91 -18.43
C GLN A 161 2.04 43.74 -17.39
N LYS A 162 1.47 43.95 -16.20
CA LYS A 162 2.18 44.61 -15.08
C LYS A 162 3.40 43.81 -14.59
N ILE A 163 3.33 42.47 -14.61
CA ILE A 163 4.48 41.61 -14.27
C ILE A 163 5.61 41.77 -15.30
N ILE A 164 5.29 41.78 -16.60
CA ILE A 164 6.25 41.98 -17.69
C ILE A 164 6.97 43.32 -17.53
N GLU A 165 6.20 44.39 -17.29
CA GLU A 165 6.70 45.76 -17.10
C GLU A 165 7.69 45.86 -15.92
N ILE A 166 7.32 45.34 -14.75
CA ILE A 166 8.14 45.46 -13.53
C ILE A 166 9.42 44.63 -13.57
N ASN A 167 9.42 43.52 -14.31
CA ASN A 167 10.64 42.74 -14.48
C ASN A 167 11.57 43.31 -15.55
N ASN A 168 11.24 44.47 -16.13
CA ASN A 168 11.95 45.09 -17.25
C ASN A 168 12.21 44.07 -18.37
N ILE A 169 11.30 43.11 -18.57
CA ILE A 169 11.38 42.14 -19.65
C ILE A 169 10.83 42.85 -20.88
N SER A 170 11.60 43.81 -21.38
CA SER A 170 11.09 44.81 -22.31
C SER A 170 10.70 44.21 -23.66
N CYS A 171 9.45 44.45 -24.04
CA CYS A 171 9.11 44.81 -25.41
C CYS A 171 9.86 46.12 -25.77
N ASN A 172 10.86 46.01 -26.64
CA ASN A 172 11.56 47.06 -27.38
C ASN A 172 12.55 48.05 -26.69
N LYS A 173 13.79 47.94 -27.23
CA LYS A 173 14.78 48.98 -27.61
C LYS A 173 15.54 49.73 -26.52
N SER A 174 16.45 49.04 -25.80
CA SER A 174 17.87 49.46 -25.76
C SER A 174 18.79 48.39 -25.15
N SER A 175 20.04 48.34 -25.65
CA SER A 175 21.24 47.79 -25.01
C SER A 175 21.54 46.27 -25.09
N LEU A 176 22.33 45.90 -26.11
CA LEU A 176 23.48 44.96 -26.13
C LEU A 176 23.34 43.49 -25.64
N THR A 177 22.18 43.05 -25.17
CA THR A 177 21.89 41.62 -24.95
C THR A 177 20.71 41.19 -25.80
N GLN A 178 20.76 40.01 -26.41
CA GLN A 178 19.67 39.47 -27.22
C GLN A 178 18.43 39.30 -26.31
N GLN A 179 17.48 40.24 -26.42
CA GLN A 179 16.24 40.29 -25.63
C GLN A 179 15.17 39.39 -26.27
N VAL A 180 14.40 38.71 -25.42
CA VAL A 180 13.23 37.92 -25.82
C VAL A 180 12.06 38.87 -25.99
N GLU A 181 11.35 38.79 -27.12
CA GLU A 181 10.07 39.50 -27.29
C GLU A 181 8.99 38.81 -26.43
N LEU A 182 8.70 39.34 -25.24
CA LEU A 182 7.66 38.84 -24.33
C LEU A 182 6.43 39.74 -24.43
N THR A 183 5.28 39.21 -24.82
CA THR A 183 4.02 39.96 -25.00
C THR A 183 2.89 39.29 -24.25
N SER A 184 1.81 40.01 -23.94
CA SER A 184 0.59 39.43 -23.37
C SER A 184 -0.65 39.82 -24.16
N GLY A 185 -1.69 38.97 -24.14
CA GLY A 185 -2.92 39.20 -24.90
C GLY A 185 -4.07 38.30 -24.44
N CYS A 186 -5.31 38.78 -24.59
CA CYS A 186 -6.50 37.98 -24.29
C CYS A 186 -6.83 37.12 -25.51
N LEU A 187 -6.56 35.81 -25.44
CA LEU A 187 -6.94 34.86 -26.48
C LEU A 187 -8.01 33.94 -25.93
N ARG A 188 -9.19 34.06 -26.52
CA ARG A 188 -10.33 33.22 -26.19
C ARG A 188 -10.56 32.20 -27.29
N TRP A 189 -10.56 30.94 -26.90
CA TRP A 189 -10.82 29.83 -27.82
C TRP A 189 -12.30 29.44 -27.86
N ASP A 190 -13.15 29.96 -26.97
CA ASP A 190 -14.60 29.76 -26.96
C ASP A 190 -15.35 30.67 -27.95
N ILE A 191 -14.67 31.67 -28.52
CA ILE A 191 -15.26 32.67 -29.41
C ILE A 191 -14.44 32.73 -30.70
N GLU A 192 -15.12 32.72 -31.85
CA GLU A 192 -14.48 33.02 -33.14
C GLU A 192 -14.07 34.50 -33.18
N GLU A 193 -12.87 34.82 -32.71
CA GLU A 193 -12.31 36.16 -32.87
C GLU A 193 -11.88 36.39 -34.33
N LYS A 194 -12.74 37.07 -35.08
CA LYS A 194 -12.41 37.70 -36.37
C LYS A 194 -11.56 38.95 -36.13
N GLY A 195 -10.31 38.82 -35.72
CA GLY A 195 -9.54 40.05 -35.46
C GLY A 195 -8.14 39.98 -34.88
N GLU A 196 -7.32 38.96 -35.14
CA GLU A 196 -5.86 39.08 -35.05
C GLU A 196 -5.23 37.92 -35.83
N GLY A 197 -4.76 38.23 -37.05
CA GLY A 197 -4.48 37.27 -38.11
C GLY A 197 -3.40 36.23 -37.77
N ASP A 198 -3.56 35.02 -38.33
CA ASP A 198 -2.57 34.04 -38.82
C ASP A 198 -1.24 33.80 -38.07
N LYS A 199 -1.06 34.33 -36.86
CA LYS A 199 0.18 34.17 -36.10
C LYS A 199 0.21 32.75 -35.56
N CYS A 200 1.08 31.95 -36.16
CA CYS A 200 1.36 30.59 -35.74
C CYS A 200 2.63 30.52 -34.87
N TYR A 201 2.66 29.53 -33.99
CA TYR A 201 3.68 29.34 -32.99
C TYR A 201 4.41 28.01 -33.19
N ASP A 202 5.72 28.01 -32.94
CA ASP A 202 6.55 26.81 -32.96
C ASP A 202 6.27 25.91 -31.76
N LEU A 203 5.90 26.52 -30.62
CA LEU A 203 5.57 25.84 -29.39
C LEU A 203 4.33 26.48 -28.74
N ILE A 204 3.30 25.69 -28.49
CA ILE A 204 2.18 26.06 -27.64
C ILE A 204 2.30 25.28 -26.33
N VAL A 205 2.20 25.95 -25.19
CA VAL A 205 2.19 25.32 -23.88
C VAL A 205 0.91 25.68 -23.15
N CYS A 206 0.28 24.72 -22.48
CA CYS A 206 -0.86 25.02 -21.63
C CYS A 206 -0.90 24.15 -20.38
N SER A 207 -1.32 24.76 -19.27
CA SER A 207 -1.42 24.14 -17.96
C SER A 207 -2.88 24.16 -17.52
N ASP A 208 -3.40 22.99 -17.17
CA ASP A 208 -4.74 22.79 -16.61
C ASP A 208 -5.94 23.33 -17.41
N CYS A 209 -5.77 23.61 -18.71
CA CYS A 209 -6.83 24.15 -19.58
C CYS A 209 -7.97 23.15 -19.89
N LEU A 210 -7.88 21.90 -19.39
CA LEU A 210 -8.88 20.84 -19.62
C LEU A 210 -9.91 20.71 -18.50
N PHE A 211 -9.93 21.64 -17.53
CA PHE A 211 -10.81 21.60 -16.36
C PHE A 211 -12.29 21.48 -16.73
N PHE A 212 -12.78 22.38 -17.58
CA PHE A 212 -14.16 22.34 -18.06
C PHE A 212 -14.30 21.37 -19.22
N LYS A 213 -15.44 20.66 -19.27
CA LYS A 213 -15.80 19.81 -20.41
C LYS A 213 -16.19 20.62 -21.64
N ALA A 214 -16.93 21.71 -21.43
CA ALA A 214 -17.23 22.69 -22.45
C ALA A 214 -15.94 23.43 -22.86
N GLY A 215 -15.74 23.70 -24.16
CA GLY A 215 -14.57 24.42 -24.66
C GLY A 215 -13.37 23.54 -25.06
N ARG A 216 -13.40 22.23 -24.82
CA ARG A 216 -12.27 21.32 -25.13
C ARG A 216 -12.07 21.08 -26.61
N LYS A 217 -13.18 20.97 -27.36
CA LYS A 217 -13.12 20.77 -28.80
C LYS A 217 -12.58 22.03 -29.47
N GLU A 218 -13.09 23.17 -29.01
CA GLU A 218 -12.72 24.50 -29.44
C GLU A 218 -11.24 24.80 -29.11
N LEU A 219 -10.75 24.37 -27.93
CA LEU A 219 -9.33 24.43 -27.58
C LEU A 219 -8.46 23.56 -28.50
N ALA A 220 -8.90 22.34 -28.82
CA ALA A 220 -8.18 21.47 -29.74
C ALA A 220 -8.09 22.11 -31.13
N GLU A 221 -9.20 22.62 -31.65
CA GLU A 221 -9.26 23.37 -32.91
C GLU A 221 -8.32 24.58 -32.88
N PHE A 222 -8.38 25.38 -31.81
CA PHE A 222 -7.53 26.55 -31.64
C PHE A 222 -6.04 26.21 -31.68
N ILE A 223 -5.62 25.18 -30.94
CA ILE A 223 -4.22 24.71 -30.93
C ILE A 223 -3.79 24.30 -32.34
N VAL A 224 -4.62 23.53 -33.05
CA VAL A 224 -4.29 23.08 -34.42
C VAL A 224 -4.13 24.26 -35.37
N HIS A 225 -4.98 25.28 -35.28
CA HIS A 225 -4.91 26.47 -36.14
C HIS A 225 -3.73 27.39 -35.81
N LYS A 226 -3.29 27.43 -34.55
CA LYS A 226 -2.20 28.31 -34.09
C LYS A 226 -0.82 27.64 -34.10
N LEU A 227 -0.71 26.36 -34.46
CA LEU A 227 0.58 25.68 -34.61
C LEU A 227 1.18 25.94 -35.99
N ASN A 228 2.50 26.12 -36.03
CA ASN A 228 3.22 26.20 -37.30
C ASN A 228 3.08 24.88 -38.08
N PRO A 229 2.60 24.91 -39.34
CA PRO A 229 2.37 23.70 -40.14
C PRO A 229 3.67 22.95 -40.51
N GLY A 230 4.82 23.61 -40.41
CA GLY A 230 6.16 23.04 -40.64
C GLY A 230 6.77 22.24 -39.49
N GLY A 231 5.98 21.84 -38.48
CA GLY A 231 6.44 21.01 -37.36
C GLY A 231 6.33 21.65 -35.97
N GLY A 232 5.38 22.55 -35.76
CA GLY A 232 5.05 23.10 -34.44
C GLY A 232 4.64 22.01 -33.44
N ARG A 233 4.83 22.29 -32.14
CA ARG A 233 4.50 21.34 -31.06
C ARG A 233 3.58 21.99 -30.03
N ALA A 234 2.66 21.21 -29.48
CA ALA A 234 1.88 21.60 -28.31
C ALA A 234 2.25 20.71 -27.11
N ILE A 235 2.46 21.31 -25.94
CA ILE A 235 2.74 20.63 -24.67
C ILE A 235 1.64 20.99 -23.68
N ILE A 236 0.93 19.98 -23.21
CA ILE A 236 -0.27 20.16 -22.40
C ILE A 236 -0.09 19.40 -21.10
N PHE A 237 -0.02 20.12 -19.99
CA PHE A 237 0.02 19.54 -18.65
C PHE A 237 -1.37 19.65 -18.03
N ALA A 238 -2.02 18.51 -17.79
CA ALA A 238 -3.32 18.46 -17.13
C ALA A 238 -3.29 17.46 -15.96
N PRO A 239 -3.83 17.80 -14.78
CA PRO A 239 -4.00 16.85 -13.68
C PRO A 239 -4.85 15.65 -14.12
N PRO A 240 -4.63 14.46 -13.53
CA PRO A 240 -5.42 13.28 -13.85
C PRO A 240 -6.87 13.46 -13.39
N ARG A 241 -7.79 13.61 -14.34
CA ARG A 241 -9.23 13.79 -14.12
C ARG A 241 -10.04 12.78 -14.94
N ASN A 242 -10.13 11.55 -14.44
CA ASN A 242 -10.78 10.44 -15.14
C ASN A 242 -10.25 10.34 -16.60
N ASP A 243 -11.16 10.30 -17.58
CA ASP A 243 -10.81 10.21 -19.00
C ASP A 243 -10.67 11.59 -19.70
N THR A 244 -10.66 12.70 -18.97
CA THR A 244 -10.58 14.07 -19.53
C THR A 244 -9.44 14.27 -20.54
N LEU A 245 -8.21 13.88 -20.20
CA LEU A 245 -7.06 14.03 -21.08
C LEU A 245 -7.14 13.08 -22.28
N LYS A 246 -7.72 11.88 -22.09
CA LYS A 246 -7.93 10.91 -23.17
C LYS A 246 -8.98 11.40 -24.16
N GLU A 247 -10.11 11.91 -23.69
CA GLU A 247 -11.18 12.51 -24.49
C GLU A 247 -10.64 13.70 -25.33
N PHE A 248 -9.78 14.53 -24.72
CA PHE A 248 -9.13 15.63 -25.41
C PHE A 248 -8.13 15.15 -26.48
N VAL A 249 -7.30 14.14 -26.18
CA VAL A 249 -6.39 13.53 -27.17
C VAL A 249 -7.16 12.88 -28.31
N GLN A 250 -8.27 12.20 -28.04
CA GLN A 250 -9.17 11.68 -29.08
C GLN A 250 -9.71 12.79 -29.98
N SER A 251 -10.03 13.95 -29.40
CA SER A 251 -10.49 15.11 -30.17
C SER A 251 -9.39 15.64 -31.10
N LEU A 252 -8.13 15.65 -30.65
CA LEU A 252 -6.98 16.01 -31.49
C LEU A 252 -6.66 14.99 -32.59
N GLN A 253 -6.92 13.71 -32.34
CA GLN A 253 -6.71 12.63 -33.33
C GLN A 253 -7.69 12.69 -34.51
N MET A 254 -8.76 13.48 -34.42
CA MET A 254 -9.64 13.75 -35.56
C MET A 254 -8.96 14.59 -36.65
N PHE A 255 -7.87 15.29 -36.31
CA PHE A 255 -7.08 16.08 -37.25
C PHE A 255 -5.93 15.22 -37.81
N SER A 256 -6.02 14.82 -39.07
CA SER A 256 -5.02 13.96 -39.73
C SER A 256 -3.60 14.55 -39.78
N SER A 257 -3.47 15.86 -39.59
CA SER A 257 -2.19 16.61 -39.56
C SER A 257 -1.47 16.54 -38.22
N ILE A 258 -2.08 15.99 -37.16
CA ILE A 258 -1.54 16.01 -35.80
C ILE A 258 -1.12 14.62 -35.34
N LYS A 259 0.14 14.52 -34.89
CA LYS A 259 0.63 13.33 -34.17
C LYS A 259 0.60 13.59 -32.67
N THR A 260 -0.29 12.89 -31.96
CA THR A 260 -0.37 12.97 -30.49
C THR A 260 0.50 11.91 -29.83
N THR A 261 1.39 12.33 -28.94
CA THR A 261 2.11 11.41 -28.04
C THR A 261 1.66 11.70 -26.62
N LEU A 262 0.99 10.73 -25.99
CA LEU A 262 0.61 10.84 -24.58
C LEU A 262 1.79 10.35 -23.73
N GLY A 263 2.66 11.28 -23.35
CA GLY A 263 3.63 11.07 -22.29
C GLY A 263 2.96 11.45 -20.98
N TYR A 264 2.57 10.48 -20.16
CA TYR A 264 2.65 10.77 -18.74
C TYR A 264 4.14 10.92 -18.39
N SER A 265 4.51 11.73 -17.40
CA SER A 265 5.90 11.77 -16.92
C SER A 265 6.22 10.43 -16.26
N GLN A 266 6.43 9.42 -17.11
CA GLN A 266 7.13 8.20 -16.84
C GLN A 266 8.56 8.66 -16.60
N SER A 267 9.00 8.64 -15.34
CA SER A 267 10.39 8.26 -15.11
C SER A 267 10.62 7.01 -15.96
N GLU A 268 11.63 7.07 -16.83
CA GLU A 268 12.11 5.95 -17.62
C GLU A 268 12.10 4.66 -16.76
N ASP A 269 11.23 3.72 -17.10
CA ASP A 269 11.52 2.28 -17.10
C ASP A 269 10.25 1.44 -17.25
N ALA A 270 9.96 1.09 -18.49
CA ALA A 270 9.71 -0.29 -18.84
C ALA A 270 10.00 -0.46 -20.34
N SER A 271 11.00 -1.27 -20.67
CA SER A 271 11.50 -1.59 -22.02
C SER A 271 12.33 -0.53 -22.76
N ILE A 272 13.36 0.03 -22.11
CA ILE A 272 14.61 0.26 -22.85
C ILE A 272 15.42 -1.03 -22.68
N PRO A 273 15.62 -1.84 -23.73
CA PRO A 273 16.61 -2.90 -23.69
C PRO A 273 17.98 -2.22 -23.61
N ASN A 274 18.45 -1.89 -22.39
CA ASN A 274 19.83 -1.54 -21.99
C ASN A 274 19.96 -0.64 -20.72
N LEU A 275 18.90 -0.38 -19.94
CA LEU A 275 19.04 0.54 -18.79
C LEU A 275 20.04 0.03 -17.72
N TYR A 276 20.10 -1.27 -17.50
CA TYR A 276 21.17 -1.92 -16.75
C TYR A 276 21.85 -2.99 -17.60
N PRO A 277 23.13 -2.78 -18.02
CA PRO A 277 23.86 -3.75 -18.84
C PRO A 277 24.08 -5.09 -18.13
N ASN A 278 24.06 -5.11 -16.80
CA ASN A 278 24.23 -6.30 -15.98
C ASN A 278 23.77 -6.08 -14.52
N LEU A 279 23.61 -7.19 -13.80
CA LEU A 279 23.18 -7.24 -12.38
C LEU A 279 24.01 -6.34 -11.46
N ARG A 280 25.32 -6.22 -11.71
CA ARG A 280 26.24 -5.46 -10.84
C ARG A 280 25.95 -3.96 -10.90
N ILE A 281 25.63 -3.43 -12.08
CA ILE A 281 25.31 -2.01 -12.27
C ILE A 281 23.95 -1.71 -11.62
N CYS A 282 22.94 -2.57 -11.84
CA CYS A 282 21.63 -2.44 -11.19
C CYS A 282 21.73 -2.43 -9.67
N PHE A 283 22.47 -3.39 -9.09
CA PHE A 283 22.67 -3.47 -7.65
C PHE A 283 23.39 -2.23 -7.10
N LYS A 284 24.49 -1.80 -7.74
CA LYS A 284 25.28 -0.64 -7.32
C LYS A 284 24.46 0.65 -7.38
N GLU A 285 23.66 0.84 -8.42
CA GLU A 285 22.81 2.01 -8.53
C GLU A 285 21.66 2.02 -7.52
N THR A 286 20.98 0.88 -7.33
CA THR A 286 19.91 0.75 -6.32
C THR A 286 20.45 1.03 -4.93
N TRP A 287 21.62 0.45 -4.61
CA TRP A 287 22.31 0.68 -3.34
C TRP A 287 22.65 2.16 -3.11
N ASN A 288 23.18 2.83 -4.13
CA ASN A 288 23.62 4.22 -4.01
C ASN A 288 22.48 5.24 -4.02
N LYS A 289 21.39 4.97 -4.77
CA LYS A 289 20.25 5.89 -4.93
C LYS A 289 19.22 5.75 -3.82
N GLU A 290 18.92 4.51 -3.39
CA GLU A 290 17.79 4.23 -2.51
C GLU A 290 18.21 3.58 -1.17
N GLY A 291 19.46 3.15 -1.05
CA GLY A 291 19.98 2.50 0.15
C GLY A 291 19.42 1.09 0.39
N VAL A 292 19.91 0.43 1.45
CA VAL A 292 19.61 -0.98 1.71
C VAL A 292 18.15 -1.18 2.14
N VAL A 293 17.70 -0.44 3.15
CA VAL A 293 16.39 -0.66 3.79
C VAL A 293 15.24 -0.24 2.87
N ARG A 294 15.40 0.87 2.16
CA ARG A 294 14.34 1.47 1.33
C ARG A 294 14.38 1.02 -0.12
N GLY A 295 15.55 0.65 -0.66
CA GLY A 295 15.68 0.09 -2.01
C GLY A 295 15.55 -1.44 -2.04
N LEU A 296 16.49 -2.15 -1.41
CA LEU A 296 16.58 -3.62 -1.53
C LEU A 296 15.49 -4.40 -0.78
N TYR A 297 14.99 -3.87 0.34
CA TYR A 297 13.97 -4.53 1.17
C TYR A 297 12.55 -3.99 0.96
N ALA A 298 12.35 -3.09 -0.02
CA ALA A 298 11.01 -2.60 -0.34
C ALA A 298 10.11 -3.74 -0.84
N GLY A 299 9.02 -3.99 -0.12
CA GLY A 299 8.03 -5.00 -0.50
C GLY A 299 8.31 -6.43 0.00
N THR A 300 9.30 -6.61 0.89
CA THR A 300 9.61 -7.93 1.48
C THR A 300 8.48 -8.49 2.32
N VAL A 301 7.83 -7.67 3.17
CA VAL A 301 6.73 -8.11 4.07
C VAL A 301 5.55 -8.75 3.31
N PRO A 302 4.93 -8.09 2.31
CA PRO A 302 3.82 -8.70 1.56
C PRO A 302 4.27 -9.89 0.71
N SER A 303 5.52 -9.91 0.23
CA SER A 303 6.05 -11.05 -0.51
C SER A 303 6.28 -12.27 0.39
N LEU A 304 6.74 -12.04 1.62
CA LEU A 304 6.92 -13.08 2.64
C LEU A 304 5.58 -13.68 3.07
N ALA A 305 4.59 -12.84 3.37
CA ALA A 305 3.27 -13.30 3.78
C ALA A 305 2.59 -14.19 2.71
N ALA A 306 2.70 -13.81 1.42
CA ALA A 306 2.18 -14.62 0.32
C ALA A 306 2.91 -15.97 0.20
N ASN A 307 4.25 -15.97 0.31
CA ASN A 307 5.05 -17.19 0.26
C ASN A 307 4.77 -18.14 1.42
N VAL A 308 4.57 -17.61 2.63
CA VAL A 308 4.22 -18.43 3.80
C VAL A 308 2.87 -19.11 3.56
N ALA A 309 1.84 -18.35 3.18
CA ALA A 309 0.51 -18.90 2.94
C ALA A 309 0.50 -19.97 1.84
N GLU A 310 1.22 -19.74 0.74
CA GLU A 310 1.34 -20.70 -0.36
C GLU A 310 2.02 -22.01 0.09
N ASN A 311 3.21 -21.89 0.70
CA ASN A 311 4.00 -23.07 1.10
C ASN A 311 3.29 -23.87 2.20
N SER A 312 2.62 -23.21 3.15
CA SER A 312 1.84 -23.90 4.19
C SER A 312 0.76 -24.81 3.61
N VAL A 313 -0.03 -24.29 2.65
CA VAL A 313 -1.07 -25.09 1.99
C VAL A 313 -0.46 -26.17 1.10
N LEU A 314 0.63 -25.86 0.38
CA LEU A 314 1.33 -26.83 -0.44
C LEU A 314 1.79 -28.04 0.38
N PHE A 315 2.52 -27.83 1.47
CA PHE A 315 3.06 -28.93 2.27
C PHE A 315 1.97 -29.70 3.02
N ALA A 316 0.94 -29.02 3.53
CA ALA A 316 -0.22 -29.67 4.14
C ALA A 316 -0.96 -30.56 3.13
N ALA A 317 -1.21 -30.06 1.92
CA ALA A 317 -1.84 -30.82 0.84
C ALA A 317 -0.94 -31.94 0.33
N TYR A 318 0.37 -31.75 0.31
CA TYR A 318 1.34 -32.72 -0.18
C TYR A 318 1.27 -34.05 0.57
N GLY A 319 1.23 -34.04 1.91
CA GLY A 319 1.10 -35.27 2.70
C GLY A 319 -0.22 -36.02 2.43
N VAL A 320 -1.32 -35.29 2.24
CA VAL A 320 -2.62 -35.88 1.89
C VAL A 320 -2.59 -36.46 0.47
N CYS A 321 -2.04 -35.72 -0.49
CA CYS A 321 -1.89 -36.16 -1.87
C CYS A 321 -0.97 -37.37 -1.99
N GLN A 322 0.11 -37.46 -1.20
CA GLN A 322 0.96 -38.64 -1.14
C GLN A 322 0.20 -39.88 -0.66
N LYS A 323 -0.62 -39.77 0.40
CA LYS A 323 -1.48 -40.86 0.87
C LYS A 323 -2.49 -41.28 -0.19
N TRP A 324 -3.07 -40.32 -0.89
CA TRP A 324 -4.01 -40.58 -1.97
C TRP A 324 -3.35 -41.32 -3.15
N VAL A 325 -2.19 -40.84 -3.61
CA VAL A 325 -1.39 -41.47 -4.66
C VAL A 325 -0.98 -42.89 -4.24
N ALA A 326 -0.50 -43.08 -3.00
CA ALA A 326 -0.15 -44.40 -2.47
C ALA A 326 -1.33 -45.38 -2.52
N LYS A 327 -2.53 -44.92 -2.14
CA LYS A 327 -3.76 -45.73 -2.22
C LYS A 327 -4.14 -46.07 -3.66
N THR A 328 -4.03 -45.12 -4.59
CA THR A 328 -4.38 -45.36 -6.01
C THR A 328 -3.43 -46.32 -6.72
N VAL A 329 -2.15 -46.35 -6.32
CA VAL A 329 -1.13 -47.24 -6.89
C VAL A 329 -0.99 -48.55 -6.11
N GLY A 330 -1.80 -48.75 -5.05
CA GLY A 330 -1.84 -49.98 -4.27
C GLY A 330 -0.62 -50.20 -3.35
N ARG A 331 -0.03 -49.13 -2.82
CA ARG A 331 1.11 -49.20 -1.86
C ARG A 331 0.66 -48.91 -0.43
N SER A 332 1.20 -49.70 0.51
CA SER A 332 0.79 -49.68 1.93
C SER A 332 1.36 -48.50 2.72
N LYS A 333 2.53 -47.98 2.32
CA LYS A 333 3.21 -46.86 2.98
C LYS A 333 3.59 -45.76 1.98
N VAL A 334 3.62 -44.52 2.45
CA VAL A 334 4.07 -43.35 1.68
C VAL A 334 5.57 -43.44 1.36
N GLU A 335 6.34 -44.08 2.23
CA GLU A 335 7.77 -44.34 2.05
C GLU A 335 8.09 -45.14 0.78
N ASP A 336 7.14 -45.97 0.33
CA ASP A 336 7.29 -46.81 -0.86
C ASP A 336 7.00 -46.05 -2.17
N LEU A 337 6.69 -44.75 -2.13
CA LEU A 337 6.41 -43.99 -3.36
C LEU A 337 7.68 -43.80 -4.20
N THR A 338 7.55 -44.02 -5.51
CA THR A 338 8.62 -43.76 -6.48
C THR A 338 8.81 -42.25 -6.67
N ILE A 339 9.96 -41.86 -7.24
CA ILE A 339 10.26 -40.46 -7.59
C ILE A 339 9.12 -39.84 -8.43
N PHE A 340 8.59 -40.60 -9.39
CA PHE A 340 7.48 -40.17 -10.23
C PHE A 340 6.18 -39.98 -9.45
N HIS A 341 5.88 -40.86 -8.48
CA HIS A 341 4.70 -40.71 -7.63
C HIS A 341 4.80 -39.50 -6.70
N ASN A 342 5.99 -39.20 -6.18
CA ASN A 342 6.22 -37.99 -5.39
C ASN A 342 6.08 -36.71 -6.23
N GLY A 343 6.60 -36.72 -7.46
CA GLY A 343 6.31 -35.65 -8.43
C GLY A 343 4.80 -35.48 -8.68
N THR A 344 4.06 -36.59 -8.84
CA THR A 344 2.60 -36.58 -9.04
C THR A 344 1.86 -36.04 -7.81
N ALA A 345 2.30 -36.41 -6.61
CA ALA A 345 1.75 -35.84 -5.37
C ALA A 345 1.99 -34.33 -5.29
N GLY A 346 3.16 -33.85 -5.73
CA GLY A 346 3.49 -32.42 -5.84
C GLY A 346 2.60 -31.68 -6.83
N PHE A 347 2.35 -32.28 -8.00
CA PHE A 347 1.42 -31.75 -9.02
C PHE A 347 0.01 -31.56 -8.46
N LEU A 348 -0.49 -32.53 -7.69
CA LEU A 348 -1.82 -32.49 -7.08
C LEU A 348 -1.87 -31.55 -5.88
N ALA A 349 -0.81 -31.46 -5.09
CA ALA A 349 -0.71 -30.51 -3.98
C ALA A 349 -0.77 -29.06 -4.48
N ALA A 350 -0.12 -28.78 -5.62
CA ALA A 350 -0.13 -27.47 -6.26
C ALA A 350 -1.52 -27.02 -6.73
N PHE A 351 -2.46 -27.95 -6.95
CA PHE A 351 -3.86 -27.60 -7.20
C PHE A 351 -4.45 -26.82 -6.02
N TRP A 352 -4.19 -27.27 -4.80
CA TRP A 352 -4.70 -26.63 -3.58
C TRP A 352 -3.98 -25.33 -3.27
N SER A 353 -2.65 -25.28 -3.41
CA SER A 353 -1.89 -24.03 -3.19
C SER A 353 -2.26 -22.95 -4.21
N SER A 354 -2.64 -23.32 -5.44
CA SER A 354 -3.10 -22.37 -6.47
C SER A 354 -4.32 -21.56 -6.08
N PHE A 355 -5.21 -22.09 -5.21
CA PHE A 355 -6.36 -21.33 -4.70
C PHE A 355 -5.95 -20.23 -3.71
N VAL A 356 -4.81 -20.37 -3.04
CA VAL A 356 -4.24 -19.35 -2.16
C VAL A 356 -3.37 -18.37 -2.96
N LEU A 357 -2.63 -18.90 -3.94
CA LEU A 357 -1.73 -18.11 -4.77
C LEU A 357 -2.47 -17.19 -5.74
N CYS A 358 -3.58 -17.65 -6.35
CA CYS A 358 -4.27 -16.89 -7.38
C CYS A 358 -4.81 -15.54 -6.86
N PRO A 359 -5.54 -15.46 -5.72
CA PRO A 359 -6.01 -14.19 -5.18
C PRO A 359 -4.87 -13.25 -4.76
N THR A 360 -3.82 -13.80 -4.14
CA THR A 360 -2.68 -13.00 -3.64
C THR A 360 -1.87 -12.43 -4.81
N GLU A 361 -1.60 -13.22 -5.85
CA GLU A 361 -0.99 -12.74 -7.09
C GLU A 361 -1.86 -11.73 -7.82
N LEU A 362 -3.17 -11.95 -7.92
CA LEU A 362 -4.08 -11.01 -8.58
C LEU A 362 -4.05 -9.64 -7.89
N VAL A 363 -4.10 -9.62 -6.55
CA VAL A 363 -4.03 -8.38 -5.76
C VAL A 363 -2.66 -7.73 -5.89
N LYS A 364 -1.57 -8.50 -5.83
CA LYS A 364 -0.20 -8.01 -6.03
C LYS A 364 -0.01 -7.40 -7.42
N CYS A 365 -0.43 -8.10 -8.48
CA CYS A 365 -0.33 -7.60 -9.85
C CYS A 365 -1.21 -6.36 -10.05
N ARG A 366 -2.40 -6.28 -9.45
CA ARG A 366 -3.21 -5.05 -9.49
C ARG A 366 -2.57 -3.91 -8.71
N LEU A 367 -1.94 -4.17 -7.56
CA LEU A 367 -1.19 -3.18 -6.79
C LEU A 367 0.02 -2.67 -7.57
N GLN A 368 0.79 -3.57 -8.16
CA GLN A 368 1.95 -3.24 -9.00
C GLN A 368 1.48 -2.45 -10.21
N ALA A 369 0.48 -2.92 -10.95
CA ALA A 369 -0.10 -2.15 -12.06
C ALA A 369 -0.65 -0.80 -11.62
N MET A 370 -1.29 -0.67 -10.44
CA MET A 370 -1.76 0.63 -9.94
C MET A 370 -0.62 1.55 -9.49
N ARG A 371 0.44 1.00 -8.91
CA ARG A 371 1.65 1.74 -8.52
C ARG A 371 2.45 2.16 -9.74
N GLU A 372 2.61 1.27 -10.71
CA GLU A 372 3.18 1.56 -12.02
C GLU A 372 2.33 2.61 -12.71
N VAL A 373 1.02 2.43 -12.86
CA VAL A 373 0.14 3.46 -13.44
C VAL A 373 0.20 4.79 -12.67
N SER A 374 0.41 4.79 -11.35
CA SER A 374 0.57 6.03 -10.58
C SER A 374 1.96 6.65 -10.75
N SER A 375 3.02 5.83 -10.80
CA SER A 375 4.41 6.21 -11.06
C SER A 375 4.58 6.75 -12.48
N LEU A 376 4.07 6.03 -13.48
CA LEU A 376 3.97 6.45 -14.87
C LEU A 376 3.24 7.79 -14.98
N LYS A 377 2.24 8.05 -14.12
CA LYS A 377 1.47 9.31 -14.02
C LYS A 377 2.15 10.40 -13.19
N GLY A 378 3.33 10.18 -12.63
CA GLY A 378 4.02 11.12 -11.73
C GLY A 378 3.24 11.41 -10.42
N LEU A 379 2.31 10.54 -10.04
CA LEU A 379 1.49 10.67 -8.84
C LEU A 379 2.14 9.92 -7.66
N PRO A 380 1.92 10.39 -6.41
CA PRO A 380 2.31 9.60 -5.25
C PRO A 380 1.66 8.22 -5.32
N PRO A 381 2.36 7.15 -4.86
CA PRO A 381 1.84 5.80 -4.91
C PRO A 381 0.45 5.78 -4.27
N PRO A 382 -0.53 5.13 -4.92
CA PRO A 382 -1.90 5.20 -4.46
C PRO A 382 -1.93 4.60 -3.06
N ASN A 383 -2.49 5.32 -2.09
CA ASN A 383 -2.63 4.85 -0.71
C ASN A 383 -3.75 3.81 -0.63
N VAL A 384 -3.55 2.72 -1.37
CA VAL A 384 -4.49 1.65 -1.64
C VAL A 384 -3.76 0.39 -1.24
N GLY A 385 -4.10 -0.15 -0.07
CA GLY A 385 -3.56 -1.41 0.41
C GLY A 385 -4.19 -2.63 -0.28
N PRO A 386 -3.60 -3.83 -0.09
CA PRO A 386 -4.13 -5.09 -0.59
C PRO A 386 -5.61 -5.31 -0.23
N PHE A 387 -6.00 -4.92 0.98
CA PHE A 387 -7.37 -5.05 1.49
C PHE A 387 -8.40 -4.23 0.68
N LEU A 388 -8.04 -2.99 0.30
CA LEU A 388 -8.94 -2.12 -0.44
C LEU A 388 -9.17 -2.62 -1.87
N ILE A 389 -8.16 -3.22 -2.50
CA ILE A 389 -8.29 -3.85 -3.82
C ILE A 389 -9.12 -5.12 -3.73
N THR A 390 -8.87 -5.97 -2.73
CA THR A 390 -9.65 -7.18 -2.47
C THR A 390 -11.14 -6.83 -2.30
N LYS A 391 -11.45 -5.81 -1.49
CA LYS A 391 -12.81 -5.31 -1.29
C LYS A 391 -13.44 -4.76 -2.58
N LYS A 392 -12.68 -4.09 -3.43
CA LYS A 392 -13.16 -3.61 -4.74
C LYS A 392 -13.50 -4.78 -5.68
N ILE A 393 -12.64 -5.80 -5.75
CA ILE A 393 -12.87 -6.99 -6.58
C ILE A 393 -14.14 -7.71 -6.11
N LEU A 394 -14.26 -7.98 -4.82
CA LEU A 394 -15.43 -8.66 -4.24
C LEU A 394 -16.72 -7.88 -4.51
N LYS A 395 -16.69 -6.55 -4.43
CA LYS A 395 -17.87 -5.72 -4.69
C LYS A 395 -18.27 -5.65 -6.17
N GLN A 396 -17.30 -5.72 -7.09
CA GLN A 396 -17.54 -5.56 -8.54
C GLN A 396 -17.81 -6.89 -9.24
N ASP A 397 -17.02 -7.91 -8.92
CA ASP A 397 -16.93 -9.17 -9.64
C ASP A 397 -17.29 -10.39 -8.75
N GLY A 398 -17.63 -10.15 -7.48
CA GLY A 398 -17.90 -11.22 -6.50
C GLY A 398 -16.67 -12.06 -6.15
N LEU A 399 -16.91 -13.19 -5.48
CA LEU A 399 -15.87 -14.20 -5.19
C LEU A 399 -15.17 -14.74 -6.45
N PRO A 400 -15.86 -15.04 -7.57
CA PRO A 400 -15.20 -15.50 -8.80
C PRO A 400 -14.17 -14.50 -9.35
N GLY A 401 -14.34 -13.20 -9.05
CA GLY A 401 -13.41 -12.15 -9.42
C GLY A 401 -12.00 -12.34 -8.87
N LEU A 402 -11.85 -12.93 -7.67
CA LEU A 402 -10.55 -13.20 -7.03
C LEU A 402 -9.76 -14.33 -7.71
N PHE A 403 -10.44 -15.18 -8.47
CA PHE A 403 -9.86 -16.32 -9.18
C PHE A 403 -9.67 -16.05 -10.68
N ARG A 404 -9.77 -14.78 -11.11
CA ARG A 404 -9.41 -14.37 -12.48
C ARG A 404 -7.92 -14.54 -12.70
N GLY A 405 -7.56 -15.63 -13.39
CA GLY A 405 -6.18 -16.04 -13.61
C GLY A 405 -5.86 -17.44 -13.07
N LEU A 406 -6.84 -18.16 -12.50
CA LEU A 406 -6.61 -19.48 -11.92
C LEU A 406 -6.10 -20.51 -12.96
N THR A 407 -6.61 -20.47 -14.20
CA THR A 407 -6.14 -21.36 -15.27
C THR A 407 -4.65 -21.17 -15.59
N PRO A 408 -4.14 -19.96 -15.87
CA PRO A 408 -2.69 -19.77 -16.04
C PRO A 408 -1.89 -20.07 -14.77
N THR A 409 -2.46 -19.87 -13.57
CA THR A 409 -1.82 -20.31 -12.31
C THR A 409 -1.65 -21.82 -12.29
N PHE A 410 -2.69 -22.62 -12.58
CA PHE A 410 -2.57 -24.08 -12.65
C PHE A 410 -1.54 -24.55 -13.68
N MET A 411 -1.56 -23.96 -14.87
CA MET A 411 -0.63 -24.31 -15.94
C MET A 411 0.84 -24.04 -15.57
N ARG A 412 1.10 -23.10 -14.66
CA ARG A 412 2.44 -22.78 -14.17
C ARG A 412 2.81 -23.64 -12.96
N GLU A 413 1.96 -23.66 -11.94
CA GLU A 413 2.26 -24.25 -10.64
C GLU A 413 2.31 -25.76 -10.68
N MET A 414 1.32 -26.42 -11.29
CA MET A 414 1.23 -27.87 -11.21
C MET A 414 2.42 -28.57 -11.90
N PRO A 415 2.82 -28.19 -13.14
CA PRO A 415 4.02 -28.74 -13.76
C PRO A 415 5.31 -28.34 -13.03
N GLY A 416 5.36 -27.11 -12.50
CA GLY A 416 6.50 -26.61 -11.74
C GLY A 416 6.77 -27.45 -10.48
N TYR A 417 5.74 -27.69 -9.66
CA TYR A 417 5.86 -28.49 -8.44
C TYR A 417 6.02 -29.98 -8.73
N PHE A 418 5.51 -30.50 -9.84
CA PHE A 418 5.90 -31.84 -10.30
C PHE A 418 7.42 -31.94 -10.47
N ALA A 419 8.00 -31.00 -11.23
CA ALA A 419 9.43 -30.98 -11.49
C ALA A 419 10.26 -30.74 -10.22
N PHE A 420 9.76 -29.90 -9.29
CA PHE A 420 10.37 -29.66 -7.99
C PHE A 420 10.51 -30.95 -7.17
N PHE A 421 9.39 -31.62 -6.86
CA PHE A 421 9.40 -32.82 -6.02
C PHE A 421 10.07 -34.01 -6.71
N TYR A 422 9.96 -34.10 -8.04
CA TYR A 422 10.72 -35.09 -8.82
C TYR A 422 12.23 -34.88 -8.69
N ALA A 423 12.71 -33.65 -8.92
CA ALA A 423 14.13 -33.33 -8.84
C ALA A 423 14.67 -33.43 -7.40
N TYR A 424 13.86 -33.07 -6.41
CA TYR A 424 14.19 -33.23 -4.99
C TYR A 424 14.44 -34.70 -4.65
N GLU A 425 13.47 -35.58 -4.90
CA GLU A 425 13.59 -37.00 -4.58
C GLU A 425 14.68 -37.69 -5.41
N LEU A 426 14.84 -37.33 -6.69
CA LEU A 426 15.95 -37.84 -7.51
C LEU A 426 17.31 -37.42 -6.96
N SER A 427 17.45 -36.18 -6.52
CA SER A 427 18.68 -35.65 -5.93
C SER A 427 19.02 -36.38 -4.63
N ARG A 428 18.02 -36.64 -3.77
CA ARG A 428 18.18 -37.44 -2.54
C ARG A 428 18.57 -38.87 -2.84
N GLU A 429 17.96 -39.49 -3.86
CA GLU A 429 18.24 -40.86 -4.29
C GLU A 429 19.67 -41.02 -4.83
N ILE A 430 20.19 -40.03 -5.55
CA ILE A 430 21.57 -40.03 -6.06
C ILE A 430 22.58 -39.78 -4.92
N MET A 431 22.23 -38.91 -3.96
CA MET A 431 23.12 -38.50 -2.88
C MET A 431 23.10 -39.42 -1.64
N ARG A 432 22.25 -40.45 -1.65
CA ARG A 432 22.13 -41.41 -0.55
C ARG A 432 23.42 -42.22 -0.36
N PRO A 433 23.95 -42.31 0.87
CA PRO A 433 25.07 -43.20 1.16
C PRO A 433 24.69 -44.67 0.90
N ILE A 434 25.64 -45.47 0.41
CA ILE A 434 25.45 -46.91 0.19
C ILE A 434 25.03 -47.58 1.51
N GLY A 435 23.88 -48.25 1.52
CA GLY A 435 23.35 -48.95 2.68
C GLY A 435 22.49 -48.12 3.65
N LYS A 436 22.22 -46.84 3.36
CA LYS A 436 21.34 -45.97 4.15
C LYS A 436 20.07 -45.58 3.41
N THR A 437 19.06 -45.17 4.18
CA THR A 437 17.77 -44.67 3.64
C THR A 437 17.91 -43.23 3.11
N LYS A 438 16.99 -42.82 2.25
CA LYS A 438 16.96 -41.46 1.65
C LYS A 438 16.75 -40.34 2.69
N ASP A 439 16.28 -40.69 3.88
CA ASP A 439 16.04 -39.78 5.00
C ASP A 439 17.31 -39.54 5.85
N GLU A 440 18.39 -40.30 5.60
CA GLU A 440 19.65 -40.22 6.36
C GLU A 440 20.77 -39.49 5.61
N ILE A 441 20.44 -38.65 4.62
CA ILE A 441 21.43 -37.90 3.82
C ILE A 441 22.07 -36.73 4.58
N GLY A 442 21.47 -36.32 5.70
CA GLY A 442 21.92 -35.22 6.54
C GLY A 442 21.49 -33.83 6.03
N PRO A 443 21.57 -32.79 6.88
CA PRO A 443 21.00 -31.47 6.59
C PRO A 443 21.62 -30.81 5.35
N ALA A 444 22.95 -30.79 5.24
CA ALA A 444 23.65 -30.17 4.11
C ALA A 444 23.27 -30.74 2.73
N LYS A 445 23.08 -32.06 2.63
CA LYS A 445 22.64 -32.71 1.37
C LYS A 445 21.16 -32.47 1.10
N THR A 446 20.36 -32.28 2.15
CA THR A 446 18.94 -31.93 2.05
C THR A 446 18.76 -30.49 1.53
N ILE A 447 19.56 -29.54 2.01
CA ILE A 447 19.64 -28.18 1.46
C ILE A 447 20.02 -28.23 -0.03
N LEU A 448 21.06 -28.99 -0.37
CA LEU A 448 21.52 -29.12 -1.76
C LEU A 448 20.43 -29.71 -2.66
N ALA A 449 19.72 -30.76 -2.20
CA ALA A 449 18.60 -31.35 -2.92
C ALA A 449 17.45 -30.33 -3.10
N GLY A 450 17.12 -29.56 -2.07
CA GLY A 450 16.13 -28.48 -2.13
C GLY A 450 16.53 -27.37 -3.11
N GLY A 451 17.79 -26.97 -3.12
CA GLY A 451 18.33 -25.98 -4.06
C GLY A 451 18.26 -26.44 -5.52
N ILE A 452 18.62 -27.71 -5.81
CA ILE A 452 18.50 -28.32 -7.14
C ILE A 452 17.03 -28.39 -7.59
N ALA A 453 16.13 -28.79 -6.69
CA ALA A 453 14.70 -28.82 -6.93
C ALA A 453 14.15 -27.44 -7.30
N GLY A 454 14.52 -26.40 -6.55
CA GLY A 454 14.14 -25.02 -6.82
C GLY A 454 14.63 -24.53 -8.20
N MET A 455 15.89 -24.79 -8.54
CA MET A 455 16.44 -24.43 -9.86
C MET A 455 15.70 -25.15 -11.00
N THR A 456 15.31 -26.40 -10.79
CA THR A 456 14.58 -27.19 -11.80
C THR A 456 13.18 -26.64 -12.04
N LEU A 457 12.44 -26.32 -10.97
CA LEU A 457 11.14 -25.68 -11.05
C LEU A 457 11.23 -24.38 -11.84
N TRP A 458 12.14 -23.48 -11.46
CA TRP A 458 12.23 -22.17 -12.10
C TRP A 458 12.67 -22.28 -13.56
N SER A 459 13.59 -23.19 -13.89
CA SER A 459 13.99 -23.41 -15.28
C SER A 459 12.84 -23.87 -16.17
N LEU A 460 11.87 -24.62 -15.63
CA LEU A 460 10.69 -25.06 -16.37
C LEU A 460 9.66 -23.94 -16.55
N ILE A 461 9.37 -23.16 -15.50
CA ILE A 461 8.29 -22.17 -15.51
C ILE A 461 8.71 -20.80 -16.06
N PHE A 462 10.02 -20.52 -16.15
CA PHE A 462 10.55 -19.20 -16.51
C PHE A 462 9.97 -18.61 -17.81
N PRO A 463 9.80 -19.37 -18.92
CA PRO A 463 9.21 -18.84 -20.14
C PRO A 463 7.80 -18.30 -19.94
N ALA A 464 6.97 -18.98 -19.15
CA ALA A 464 5.62 -18.53 -18.84
C ALA A 464 5.64 -17.25 -17.99
N ASP A 465 6.61 -17.11 -17.09
CA ASP A 465 6.78 -15.94 -16.25
C ASP A 465 7.23 -14.70 -17.05
N VAL A 466 8.11 -14.88 -18.04
CA VAL A 466 8.50 -13.81 -18.98
C VAL A 466 7.31 -13.35 -19.83
N ILE A 467 6.51 -14.29 -20.37
CA ILE A 467 5.31 -13.95 -21.16
C ILE A 467 4.30 -13.16 -20.30
N LYS A 468 4.04 -13.64 -19.08
CA LYS A 468 3.16 -12.97 -18.10
C LYS A 468 3.65 -11.55 -17.81
N SER A 469 4.95 -11.40 -17.52
CA SER A 469 5.56 -10.10 -17.22
C SER A 469 5.44 -9.12 -18.39
N ARG A 470 5.68 -9.56 -19.63
CA ARG A 470 5.55 -8.71 -20.84
C ARG A 470 4.10 -8.31 -21.12
N LEU A 471 3.14 -9.20 -20.89
CA LEU A 471 1.71 -8.88 -20.99
C LEU A 471 1.28 -7.83 -19.96
N GLN A 472 1.75 -7.98 -18.72
CA GLN A 472 1.46 -7.04 -17.64
C GLN A 472 2.05 -5.65 -17.92
N VAL A 473 3.27 -5.60 -18.44
CA VAL A 473 3.97 -4.35 -18.81
C VAL A 473 3.34 -3.65 -20.02
N SER A 474 2.96 -4.40 -21.05
CA SER A 474 2.39 -3.80 -22.27
C SER A 474 0.96 -3.26 -22.09
N GLY A 475 0.28 -3.64 -21.01
CA GLY A 475 -1.11 -3.25 -20.74
C GLY A 475 -2.10 -3.68 -21.83
N ALA A 476 -1.66 -4.53 -22.75
CA ALA A 476 -2.41 -4.95 -23.92
C ALA A 476 -3.27 -6.18 -23.59
N THR A 477 -4.47 -6.25 -24.14
CA THR A 477 -5.40 -7.40 -23.99
C THR A 477 -5.00 -8.60 -24.87
N THR A 478 -3.73 -8.68 -25.26
CA THR A 478 -3.22 -9.68 -26.20
C THR A 478 -3.21 -11.07 -25.56
N PRO A 479 -3.68 -12.12 -26.24
CA PRO A 479 -3.57 -13.49 -25.75
C PRO A 479 -2.11 -13.94 -25.52
N MET A 480 -1.87 -14.81 -24.52
CA MET A 480 -0.52 -15.32 -24.18
C MET A 480 0.23 -15.92 -25.38
N TYR A 481 -0.45 -16.67 -26.24
CA TYR A 481 0.18 -17.29 -27.41
C TYR A 481 0.66 -16.25 -28.44
N GLN A 482 -0.05 -15.13 -28.57
CA GLN A 482 0.36 -14.05 -29.48
C GLN A 482 1.61 -13.36 -28.94
N MET A 483 1.66 -13.09 -27.63
CA MET A 483 2.86 -12.52 -27.00
C MET A 483 4.07 -13.46 -27.11
N LEU A 484 3.87 -14.77 -26.92
CA LEU A 484 4.90 -15.78 -27.15
C LEU A 484 5.46 -15.71 -28.58
N ILE A 485 4.59 -15.66 -29.59
CA ILE A 485 4.99 -15.53 -31.01
C ILE A 485 5.74 -14.22 -31.24
N THR A 486 5.26 -13.11 -30.68
CA THR A 486 5.91 -11.79 -30.79
C THR A 486 7.33 -11.82 -30.22
N ILE A 487 7.53 -12.41 -29.03
CA ILE A 487 8.86 -12.53 -28.40
C ILE A 487 9.78 -13.40 -29.25
N ILE A 488 9.33 -14.59 -29.64
CA ILE A 488 10.15 -15.51 -30.44
C ILE A 488 10.54 -14.89 -31.78
N ARG A 489 9.60 -14.19 -32.44
CA ARG A 489 9.82 -13.60 -33.76
C ARG A 489 10.72 -12.36 -33.72
N ASN A 490 10.63 -11.54 -32.68
CA ASN A 490 11.33 -10.26 -32.59
C ASN A 490 12.65 -10.33 -31.82
N GLU A 491 12.74 -11.17 -30.78
CA GLU A 491 13.87 -11.25 -29.85
C GLU A 491 14.55 -12.63 -29.86
N GLY A 492 13.92 -13.64 -30.46
CA GLY A 492 14.41 -15.02 -30.50
C GLY A 492 13.96 -15.86 -29.29
N ALA A 493 14.07 -17.18 -29.41
CA ALA A 493 13.60 -18.11 -28.38
C ALA A 493 14.35 -18.00 -27.04
N LEU A 494 15.64 -17.62 -27.07
CA LEU A 494 16.45 -17.43 -25.85
C LEU A 494 16.00 -16.22 -25.02
N ALA A 495 15.27 -15.27 -25.62
CA ALA A 495 14.75 -14.12 -24.89
C ALA A 495 13.76 -14.51 -23.78
N LEU A 496 13.12 -15.68 -23.89
CA LEU A 496 12.26 -16.25 -22.86
C LEU A 496 13.01 -16.64 -21.57
N TYR A 497 14.34 -16.63 -21.58
CA TYR A 497 15.20 -16.95 -20.44
C TYR A 497 16.04 -15.75 -19.96
N ASN A 498 15.80 -14.55 -20.51
CA ASN A 498 16.46 -13.33 -20.05
C ASN A 498 16.05 -13.03 -18.60
N GLY A 499 17.00 -13.12 -17.67
CA GLY A 499 16.77 -12.97 -16.22
C GLY A 499 16.72 -14.29 -15.44
N LEU A 500 16.94 -15.44 -16.09
CA LEU A 500 16.95 -16.74 -15.40
C LEU A 500 18.08 -16.81 -14.36
N LEU A 501 19.29 -16.37 -14.70
CA LEU A 501 20.46 -16.45 -13.82
C LEU A 501 20.24 -15.82 -12.41
N PRO A 502 19.81 -14.55 -12.27
CA PRO A 502 19.53 -13.98 -10.96
C PRO A 502 18.39 -14.72 -10.22
N THR A 503 17.45 -15.28 -10.95
CA THR A 503 16.36 -16.09 -10.38
C THR A 503 16.87 -17.41 -9.80
N LEU A 504 17.79 -18.08 -10.49
CA LEU A 504 18.42 -19.32 -9.99
C LEU A 504 19.29 -19.05 -8.76
N ILE A 505 20.08 -17.97 -8.76
CA ILE A 505 20.90 -17.57 -7.62
C ILE A 505 20.03 -17.30 -6.38
N ARG A 506 18.88 -16.64 -6.55
CA ARG A 506 17.92 -16.39 -5.46
C ARG A 506 17.26 -17.67 -4.96
N THR A 507 16.88 -18.54 -5.87
CA THR A 507 16.03 -19.70 -5.57
C THR A 507 16.80 -20.81 -4.86
N PHE A 508 18.07 -21.03 -5.23
CA PHE A 508 18.88 -22.09 -4.64
C PHE A 508 18.92 -22.05 -3.10
N PRO A 509 19.30 -20.95 -2.43
CA PRO A 509 19.28 -20.89 -0.97
C PRO A 509 17.85 -20.94 -0.42
N ALA A 510 16.90 -20.24 -1.05
CA ALA A 510 15.52 -20.19 -0.57
C ALA A 510 14.88 -21.59 -0.51
N SER A 511 14.94 -22.35 -1.60
CA SER A 511 14.39 -23.71 -1.65
C SER A 511 15.22 -24.70 -0.82
N GLY A 512 16.53 -24.50 -0.70
CA GLY A 512 17.38 -25.32 0.15
C GLY A 512 16.98 -25.25 1.62
N PHE A 513 16.80 -24.04 2.16
CA PHE A 513 16.40 -23.84 3.56
C PHE A 513 14.96 -24.27 3.83
N ILE A 514 14.04 -24.10 2.87
CA ILE A 514 12.66 -24.58 3.01
C ILE A 514 12.63 -26.10 3.25
N MET A 515 13.48 -26.86 2.56
CA MET A 515 13.50 -28.33 2.67
C MET A 515 14.35 -28.85 3.84
N GLU A 516 15.25 -28.05 4.42
CA GLU A 516 16.03 -28.42 5.61
C GLU A 516 15.26 -28.18 6.92
N ASN A 517 14.34 -27.21 6.93
CA ASN A 517 13.65 -26.82 8.15
C ASN A 517 12.82 -28.02 8.69
N PRO A 518 13.00 -28.44 9.97
CA PRO A 518 12.31 -29.60 10.54
C PRO A 518 10.78 -29.51 10.50
N PHE A 519 10.20 -28.33 10.21
CA PHE A 519 8.78 -28.15 9.92
C PHE A 519 8.24 -28.94 8.71
N CYS A 520 9.09 -29.33 7.75
CA CYS A 520 8.64 -29.98 6.51
C CYS A 520 9.05 -31.45 6.36
N ALA A 521 10.01 -31.94 7.15
CA ALA A 521 10.59 -33.27 6.99
C ALA A 521 10.07 -34.32 7.99
N THR A 522 9.35 -33.93 9.04
CA THR A 522 8.77 -34.88 9.99
C THR A 522 7.26 -34.95 9.84
N ASN A 523 6.76 -36.15 9.50
CA ASN A 523 5.38 -36.59 9.76
C ASN A 523 5.10 -36.70 11.28
N GLU A 524 5.67 -35.83 12.09
CA GLU A 524 5.36 -35.71 13.50
C GLU A 524 4.56 -34.42 13.67
N GLY A 525 3.38 -34.56 14.29
CA GLY A 525 2.42 -33.48 14.49
C GLY A 525 3.07 -32.24 15.11
N PHE A 526 2.44 -31.08 14.86
CA PHE A 526 2.76 -29.77 15.42
C PHE A 526 3.69 -29.85 16.64
N SER A 527 4.93 -29.39 16.45
CA SER A 527 5.79 -29.12 17.58
C SER A 527 5.10 -28.09 18.47
N SER A 528 5.02 -28.43 19.75
CA SER A 528 4.43 -27.65 20.82
C SER A 528 4.94 -26.21 20.84
N SER A 529 4.02 -25.27 21.04
CA SER A 529 4.31 -23.83 21.03
C SER A 529 5.24 -23.44 22.19
N ALA A 530 6.20 -22.56 21.93
CA ALA A 530 6.97 -21.89 22.98
C ALA A 530 6.07 -21.10 23.95
N LEU A 531 4.87 -20.70 23.50
CA LEU A 531 3.84 -20.05 24.34
C LEU A 531 3.27 -20.98 25.43
N GLY A 532 3.53 -22.28 25.37
CA GLY A 532 3.05 -23.23 26.38
C GLY A 532 4.06 -23.50 27.50
N THR A 533 5.24 -22.89 27.48
CA THR A 533 6.30 -23.16 28.47
C THR A 533 6.35 -22.07 29.54
N LYS A 534 6.54 -22.49 30.79
CA LYS A 534 6.73 -21.58 31.93
C LYS A 534 7.89 -20.61 31.70
N ASP A 535 9.02 -21.12 31.18
CA ASP A 535 10.23 -20.32 30.96
C ASP A 535 9.99 -19.15 29.99
N TYR A 536 9.17 -19.33 28.95
CA TYR A 536 8.83 -18.26 28.00
C TYR A 536 8.07 -17.12 28.70
N TRP A 537 7.09 -17.48 29.53
CA TRP A 537 6.29 -16.50 30.26
C TRP A 537 7.07 -15.82 31.37
N ASP A 538 7.98 -16.53 32.05
CA ASP A 538 8.89 -15.94 33.04
C ASP A 538 9.82 -14.89 32.39
N GLU A 539 10.33 -15.16 31.17
CA GLU A 539 11.16 -14.20 30.41
C GLU A 539 10.36 -13.00 29.89
N PHE A 540 9.19 -13.25 29.28
CA PHE A 540 8.30 -12.20 28.78
C PHE A 540 7.85 -11.27 29.91
N TYR A 541 7.51 -11.85 31.06
CA TYR A 541 7.19 -11.11 32.27
C TYR A 541 8.33 -10.20 32.74
N GLN A 542 9.57 -10.69 32.78
CA GLN A 542 10.71 -9.87 33.16
C GLN A 542 10.95 -8.70 32.21
N LEU A 543 10.66 -8.90 30.91
CA LEU A 543 10.75 -7.86 29.90
C LEU A 543 9.69 -6.77 30.11
N GLU A 544 8.41 -7.16 30.25
CA GLU A 544 7.30 -6.23 30.49
C GLU A 544 7.52 -5.42 31.77
N ARG A 545 7.93 -6.09 32.85
CA ARG A 545 8.24 -5.42 34.12
C ARG A 545 9.38 -4.41 33.98
N LYS A 546 10.40 -4.70 33.17
CA LYS A 546 11.50 -3.77 32.87
C LYS A 546 11.01 -2.59 32.03
N ASN A 547 10.11 -2.81 31.07
CA ASN A 547 9.52 -1.76 30.25
C ASN A 547 8.68 -0.80 31.10
N TYR A 548 7.81 -1.34 31.96
CA TYR A 548 7.00 -0.57 32.89
C TYR A 548 7.85 0.27 33.86
N LEU A 549 8.84 -0.35 34.52
CA LEU A 549 9.72 0.35 35.47
C LEU A 549 10.60 1.42 34.82
N SER A 550 10.91 1.29 33.53
CA SER A 550 11.81 2.21 32.83
C SER A 550 11.09 3.39 32.19
N HIS A 551 9.89 3.21 31.62
CA HIS A 551 9.20 4.25 30.87
C HIS A 551 7.69 4.35 31.14
N GLY A 552 7.15 3.59 32.11
CA GLY A 552 5.72 3.57 32.40
C GLY A 552 4.88 2.93 31.30
N ASP A 553 5.50 2.09 30.45
CA ASP A 553 4.80 1.36 29.39
C ASP A 553 3.93 0.27 30.03
N GLU A 554 2.62 0.40 29.85
CA GLU A 554 1.62 -0.51 30.39
C GLU A 554 1.53 -1.81 29.59
N GLY A 555 2.22 -2.00 28.46
CA GLY A 555 2.23 -3.26 27.70
C GLY A 555 0.98 -3.51 26.82
N GLU A 556 0.96 -4.63 26.09
CA GLU A 556 -0.12 -4.95 25.13
C GLU A 556 -1.26 -5.79 25.74
N ILE A 557 -2.52 -5.42 25.46
CA ILE A 557 -3.71 -6.22 25.79
C ILE A 557 -3.84 -7.36 24.77
N TRP A 558 -3.56 -8.59 25.21
CA TRP A 558 -3.46 -9.78 24.36
C TRP A 558 -4.66 -10.06 23.46
N PHE A 559 -5.88 -9.88 23.98
CA PHE A 559 -7.13 -10.09 23.23
C PHE A 559 -7.73 -8.79 22.67
N GLY A 560 -6.95 -7.70 22.71
CA GLY A 560 -7.37 -6.37 22.30
C GLY A 560 -8.24 -5.66 23.34
N GLU A 561 -8.18 -4.33 23.29
CA GLU A 561 -8.93 -3.42 24.17
C GLU A 561 -10.44 -3.65 24.09
N ASP A 562 -10.96 -3.97 22.90
CA ASP A 562 -12.39 -4.26 22.69
C ASP A 562 -12.87 -5.51 23.44
N SER A 563 -12.03 -6.54 23.60
CA SER A 563 -12.43 -7.74 24.36
C SER A 563 -12.43 -7.47 25.86
N LEU A 564 -11.39 -6.76 26.32
CA LEU A 564 -11.29 -6.32 27.70
C LEU A 564 -12.50 -5.45 28.10
N ASN A 565 -12.78 -4.40 27.33
CA ASN A 565 -13.85 -3.45 27.65
C ASN A 565 -15.23 -4.12 27.70
N ARG A 566 -15.52 -5.05 26.78
CA ARG A 566 -16.80 -5.80 26.80
C ARG A 566 -16.92 -6.67 28.03
N ALA A 567 -15.85 -7.33 28.42
CA ALA A 567 -15.85 -8.21 29.58
C ALA A 567 -15.94 -7.41 30.89
N CYS A 568 -15.24 -6.28 31.00
CA CYS A 568 -15.37 -5.35 32.13
C CYS A 568 -16.77 -4.74 32.22
N GLN A 569 -17.34 -4.28 31.10
CA GLN A 569 -18.70 -3.75 31.04
C GLN A 569 -19.73 -4.82 31.44
N TRP A 570 -19.58 -6.05 30.96
CA TRP A 570 -20.45 -7.14 31.34
C TRP A 570 -20.40 -7.39 32.86
N MET A 571 -19.21 -7.34 33.47
CA MET A 571 -19.08 -7.49 34.93
C MET A 571 -19.74 -6.33 35.67
N GLU A 572 -19.60 -5.08 35.23
CA GLU A 572 -20.31 -3.94 35.84
C GLU A 572 -21.84 -4.14 35.80
N GLU A 573 -22.36 -4.67 34.70
CA GLU A 573 -23.80 -4.89 34.52
C GLU A 573 -24.34 -6.08 35.36
N ASN A 574 -23.51 -7.10 35.62
CA ASN A 574 -23.95 -8.37 36.23
C ASN A 574 -23.44 -8.59 37.66
N MET A 575 -22.44 -7.81 38.10
CA MET A 575 -21.88 -7.84 39.45
C MET A 575 -21.93 -6.44 40.09
N PRO A 576 -23.10 -6.03 40.60
CA PRO A 576 -23.31 -4.65 41.05
C PRO A 576 -22.62 -4.32 42.38
N ASP A 577 -22.10 -5.30 43.13
CA ASP A 577 -21.36 -5.04 44.37
C ASP A 577 -19.88 -4.69 44.07
N PRO A 578 -19.47 -3.41 44.25
CA PRO A 578 -18.11 -2.98 43.97
C PRO A 578 -17.07 -3.59 44.91
N ASN A 579 -17.48 -4.23 46.01
CA ASN A 579 -16.58 -4.87 46.97
C ASN A 579 -16.40 -6.38 46.73
N THR A 580 -16.96 -6.90 45.65
CA THR A 580 -16.72 -8.28 45.21
C THR A 580 -15.22 -8.53 45.06
N ASP A 581 -14.71 -9.60 45.67
CA ASP A 581 -13.31 -10.02 45.51
C ASP A 581 -13.12 -10.64 44.12
N ILE A 582 -12.31 -9.99 43.28
CA ILE A 582 -12.02 -10.41 41.90
C ILE A 582 -10.58 -10.93 41.81
N LEU A 583 -10.38 -12.10 41.20
CA LEU A 583 -9.06 -12.62 40.86
C LEU A 583 -8.80 -12.48 39.36
N ASP A 584 -7.78 -11.72 38.98
CA ASP A 584 -7.31 -11.58 37.61
C ASP A 584 -6.15 -12.56 37.34
N VAL A 585 -6.42 -13.60 36.55
CA VAL A 585 -5.48 -14.67 36.24
C VAL A 585 -4.73 -14.36 34.94
N GLY A 586 -3.40 -14.48 35.00
CA GLY A 586 -2.53 -14.07 33.90
C GLY A 586 -2.60 -12.56 33.67
N SER A 587 -2.54 -11.78 34.74
CA SER A 587 -2.70 -10.31 34.73
C SER A 587 -1.59 -9.58 33.97
N ALA A 588 -0.44 -10.21 33.73
CA ALA A 588 0.71 -9.64 33.03
C ALA A 588 1.12 -8.25 33.55
N ASN A 589 0.71 -7.18 32.90
CA ASN A 589 1.01 -5.78 33.27
C ASN A 589 -0.02 -5.18 34.25
N GLY A 590 -1.14 -5.85 34.49
CA GLY A 590 -2.21 -5.35 35.35
C GLY A 590 -3.31 -4.55 34.68
N ALA A 591 -3.29 -4.41 33.35
CA ALA A 591 -4.20 -3.52 32.63
C ALA A 591 -5.68 -3.75 32.97
N THR A 592 -6.10 -5.01 33.09
CA THR A 592 -7.48 -5.36 33.48
C THR A 592 -7.80 -4.97 34.90
N SER A 593 -6.89 -5.24 35.82
CA SER A 593 -7.05 -4.88 37.23
C SER A 593 -7.15 -3.36 37.41
N ILE A 594 -6.37 -2.60 36.63
CA ILE A 594 -6.41 -1.14 36.59
C ILE A 594 -7.74 -0.65 36.00
N GLU A 595 -8.18 -1.21 34.87
CA GLU A 595 -9.42 -0.83 34.19
C GLU A 595 -10.65 -1.04 35.08
N LEU A 596 -10.74 -2.22 35.72
CA LEU A 596 -11.82 -2.55 36.65
C LEU A 596 -11.85 -1.63 37.87
N ARG A 597 -10.68 -1.22 38.38
CA ARG A 597 -10.56 -0.31 39.51
C ARG A 597 -10.95 1.12 39.15
N LEU A 598 -10.33 1.65 38.10
CA LEU A 598 -10.38 3.09 37.78
C LEU A 598 -11.65 3.48 37.03
N ASN A 599 -12.13 2.62 36.14
CA ASN A 599 -13.21 2.96 35.22
C ASN A 599 -14.53 2.25 35.54
N HIS A 600 -14.48 1.07 36.19
CA HIS A 600 -15.68 0.28 36.55
C HIS A 600 -15.95 0.19 38.06
N GLY A 601 -15.14 0.83 38.90
CA GLY A 601 -15.44 1.06 40.32
C GLY A 601 -15.25 -0.12 41.27
N PHE A 602 -14.71 -1.26 40.82
CA PHE A 602 -14.41 -2.40 41.69
C PHE A 602 -13.26 -2.06 42.66
N ASN A 603 -13.38 -2.47 43.92
CA ASN A 603 -12.46 -2.09 45.00
C ASN A 603 -11.49 -3.18 45.41
N ASN A 604 -11.91 -4.45 45.31
CA ASN A 604 -11.18 -5.60 45.84
C ASN A 604 -10.72 -6.50 44.68
N ILE A 605 -9.65 -6.09 44.00
CA ILE A 605 -9.09 -6.85 42.88
C ILE A 605 -7.74 -7.43 43.32
N THR A 606 -7.49 -8.67 42.96
CA THR A 606 -6.20 -9.35 43.14
C THR A 606 -5.65 -9.67 41.75
N GLY A 607 -4.60 -8.95 41.34
CA GLY A 607 -3.98 -9.00 39.99
C GLY A 607 -2.93 -7.87 39.85
N GLU A 608 -2.05 -7.88 38.83
CA GLU A 608 -0.85 -7.01 38.67
C GLU A 608 -1.10 -5.47 38.50
N GLY A 609 -0.10 -4.59 38.70
CA GLY A 609 -0.09 -3.15 38.34
C GLY A 609 -0.65 -2.06 39.30
N CYS A 610 0.24 -1.17 39.77
CA CYS A 610 0.11 0.16 40.42
C CYS A 610 -0.48 0.40 41.86
N SER A 611 0.42 0.97 42.68
CA SER A 611 0.37 1.66 43.99
C SER A 611 -0.48 1.18 45.18
N ASN A 612 -1.50 0.33 45.05
CA ASN A 612 -2.23 -0.22 46.23
C ASN A 612 -2.73 -1.68 46.08
N LEU A 613 -2.18 -2.44 45.13
CA LEU A 613 -2.49 -3.86 44.89
C LEU A 613 -1.30 -4.76 45.31
N LYS A 614 -1.56 -5.95 45.87
CA LYS A 614 -0.53 -6.95 46.22
C LYS A 614 -0.47 -8.02 45.14
N PHE A 615 0.72 -8.26 44.59
CA PHE A 615 0.95 -9.19 43.47
C PHE A 615 1.78 -10.39 43.91
N GLU A 616 1.35 -11.60 43.55
CA GLU A 616 2.04 -12.83 43.94
C GLU A 616 1.98 -13.87 42.81
N VAL A 617 3.13 -14.50 42.50
CA VAL A 617 3.21 -15.59 41.52
C VAL A 617 2.77 -16.88 42.20
N ARG A 618 1.81 -17.58 41.57
CA ARG A 618 1.28 -18.87 42.03
C ARG A 618 1.04 -19.82 40.86
N ASP A 619 1.26 -21.10 41.11
CA ASP A 619 1.03 -22.17 40.14
C ASP A 619 -0.38 -22.74 40.30
N LEU A 620 -1.30 -22.25 39.47
CA LEU A 620 -2.68 -22.73 39.43
C LEU A 620 -2.83 -24.10 38.73
N CYS A 621 -1.77 -24.62 38.09
CA CYS A 621 -1.78 -25.94 37.45
C CYS A 621 -1.30 -27.06 38.39
N ALA A 622 -0.84 -26.73 39.59
CA ALA A 622 -0.39 -27.70 40.58
C ALA A 622 -1.52 -28.66 41.00
N ASP A 623 -1.16 -29.92 41.29
CA ASP A 623 -2.11 -30.96 41.71
C ASP A 623 -2.89 -30.58 42.99
N THR A 624 -2.23 -29.81 43.86
CA THR A 624 -2.81 -29.27 45.10
C THR A 624 -2.33 -27.84 45.32
N LEU A 625 -3.26 -26.90 45.47
CA LEU A 625 -2.96 -25.56 45.98
C LEU A 625 -2.47 -25.65 47.43
N ASP A 626 -1.56 -24.75 47.81
CA ASP A 626 -1.06 -24.64 49.17
C ASP A 626 -2.21 -24.25 50.13
N PRO A 627 -2.61 -25.11 51.08
CA PRO A 627 -3.68 -24.80 52.02
C PRO A 627 -3.36 -23.59 52.94
N GLY A 628 -2.09 -23.21 53.04
CA GLY A 628 -1.61 -22.07 53.81
C GLY A 628 -1.50 -20.76 53.03
N ASP A 629 -1.89 -20.74 51.75
CA ASP A 629 -1.82 -19.53 50.92
C ASP A 629 -2.79 -18.46 51.45
N SER A 630 -2.24 -17.33 51.89
CA SER A 630 -3.04 -16.23 52.44
C SER A 630 -3.83 -15.46 51.38
N VAL A 631 -3.48 -15.64 50.10
CA VAL A 631 -4.08 -14.94 48.95
C VAL A 631 -5.08 -15.84 48.22
N LEU A 632 -4.68 -17.05 47.83
CA LEU A 632 -5.53 -18.02 47.13
C LEU A 632 -6.44 -18.79 48.08
N ARG A 633 -7.30 -18.06 48.79
CA ARG A 633 -8.25 -18.63 49.75
C ARG A 633 -9.38 -19.38 49.03
N PRO A 634 -9.70 -20.63 49.42
CA PRO A 634 -10.83 -21.34 48.85
C PRO A 634 -12.17 -20.63 49.11
N ASN A 635 -13.10 -20.73 48.17
CA ASN A 635 -14.48 -20.21 48.26
C ASN A 635 -14.53 -18.71 48.61
N HIS A 636 -13.64 -17.91 47.99
CA HIS A 636 -13.44 -16.51 48.36
C HIS A 636 -13.81 -15.52 47.26
N PHE A 637 -13.46 -15.82 46.01
CA PHE A 637 -13.60 -14.86 44.92
C PHE A 637 -15.01 -14.91 44.33
N GLY A 638 -15.65 -13.75 44.17
CA GLY A 638 -16.93 -13.63 43.48
C GLY A 638 -16.78 -13.65 41.96
N ALA A 639 -15.58 -13.35 41.45
CA ALA A 639 -15.25 -13.47 40.04
C ALA A 639 -13.81 -13.89 39.81
N ILE A 640 -13.58 -14.71 38.79
CA ILE A 640 -12.25 -15.00 38.25
C ILE A 640 -12.23 -14.58 36.78
N PHE A 641 -11.16 -13.89 36.40
CA PHE A 641 -10.97 -13.39 35.05
C PHE A 641 -9.79 -14.10 34.38
N ASP A 642 -10.05 -14.86 33.30
CA ASP A 642 -9.05 -15.55 32.49
C ASP A 642 -9.03 -14.98 31.07
N LYS A 643 -7.95 -14.30 30.73
CA LYS A 643 -7.71 -13.69 29.41
C LYS A 643 -6.77 -14.52 28.56
N GLY A 644 -7.00 -15.83 28.46
CA GLY A 644 -6.18 -16.73 27.65
C GLY A 644 -5.04 -17.43 28.40
N THR A 645 -5.05 -17.42 29.73
CA THR A 645 -4.21 -18.32 30.54
C THR A 645 -4.58 -19.77 30.23
N TYR A 646 -5.87 -20.07 30.15
CA TYR A 646 -6.35 -21.39 29.72
C TYR A 646 -5.83 -21.79 28.33
N ASP A 647 -5.81 -20.84 27.39
CA ASP A 647 -5.31 -21.04 26.04
C ASP A 647 -3.79 -21.27 26.02
N ALA A 648 -3.04 -20.54 26.84
CA ALA A 648 -1.61 -20.76 27.01
C ALA A 648 -1.30 -22.15 27.57
N ILE A 649 -2.05 -22.60 28.60
CA ILE A 649 -1.93 -23.95 29.17
C ILE A 649 -2.25 -25.01 28.10
N SER A 650 -3.22 -24.73 27.24
CA SER A 650 -3.63 -25.63 26.15
C SER A 650 -2.53 -25.88 25.12
N LEU A 651 -1.59 -24.95 25.00
CA LEU A 651 -0.45 -25.04 24.09
C LEU A 651 0.79 -25.70 24.73
N CYS A 652 0.68 -26.15 25.99
CA CYS A 652 1.78 -26.77 26.71
C CYS A 652 2.28 -28.06 26.00
N PRO A 653 3.61 -28.22 25.79
CA PRO A 653 4.19 -29.39 25.15
C PRO A 653 3.92 -30.73 25.80
N LYS A 654 3.74 -30.73 27.12
CA LYS A 654 3.67 -31.94 27.94
C LYS A 654 2.49 -31.81 28.89
N ASP A 655 1.70 -32.88 28.98
CA ASP A 655 0.63 -33.03 29.97
C ASP A 655 -0.45 -31.92 29.94
N ALA A 656 -0.63 -31.24 28.80
CA ALA A 656 -1.58 -30.12 28.66
C ALA A 656 -2.99 -30.47 29.16
N THR A 657 -3.48 -31.68 28.89
CA THR A 657 -4.79 -32.13 29.37
C THR A 657 -4.85 -32.22 30.90
N THR A 658 -3.80 -32.76 31.53
CA THR A 658 -3.71 -32.84 32.99
C THR A 658 -3.61 -31.44 33.61
N LEU A 659 -2.79 -30.57 33.04
CA LEU A 659 -2.63 -29.18 33.50
C LEU A 659 -3.94 -28.40 33.37
N ARG A 660 -4.68 -28.54 32.25
CA ARG A 660 -6.00 -27.93 32.09
C ARG A 660 -6.99 -28.44 33.14
N ASN A 661 -7.02 -29.74 33.39
CA ASN A 661 -7.93 -30.32 34.38
C ASN A 661 -7.61 -29.83 35.80
N ASN A 662 -6.33 -29.75 36.17
CA ASN A 662 -5.89 -29.20 37.45
C ASN A 662 -6.25 -27.72 37.56
N TYR A 663 -6.02 -26.96 36.50
CA TYR A 663 -6.34 -25.54 36.43
C TYR A 663 -7.84 -25.29 36.66
N ILE A 664 -8.72 -25.94 35.88
CA ILE A 664 -10.19 -25.83 36.02
C ILE A 664 -10.62 -26.20 37.46
N LYS A 665 -10.08 -27.29 37.99
CA LYS A 665 -10.36 -27.74 39.35
C LYS A 665 -9.90 -26.75 40.41
N ASN A 666 -8.77 -26.08 40.21
CA ASN A 666 -8.28 -25.09 41.15
C ASN A 666 -9.06 -23.78 41.06
N LEU A 667 -9.47 -23.33 39.86
CA LEU A 667 -10.36 -22.17 39.71
C LEU A 667 -11.70 -22.38 40.42
N SER A 668 -12.32 -23.55 40.25
CA SER A 668 -13.60 -23.86 40.92
C SER A 668 -13.51 -23.89 42.44
N ARG A 669 -12.34 -24.19 43.01
CA ARG A 669 -12.12 -24.14 44.46
C ARG A 669 -11.95 -22.72 45.00
N LEU A 670 -11.50 -21.79 44.16
CA LEU A 670 -11.24 -20.41 44.55
C LEU A 670 -12.50 -19.55 44.44
N LEU A 671 -13.38 -19.87 43.50
CA LEU A 671 -14.67 -19.21 43.31
C LEU A 671 -15.64 -19.51 44.45
N SER A 672 -16.45 -18.50 44.77
CA SER A 672 -17.64 -18.66 45.59
C SER A 672 -18.70 -19.52 44.89
N ASP A 673 -19.62 -20.14 45.65
CA ASP A 673 -20.66 -21.02 45.10
C ASP A 673 -21.53 -20.35 43.99
N GLU A 674 -21.67 -19.01 44.03
CA GLU A 674 -22.40 -18.19 43.04
C GLU A 674 -21.44 -17.27 42.24
N GLY A 675 -20.14 -17.61 42.22
CA GLY A 675 -19.12 -16.81 41.58
C GLY A 675 -19.00 -17.11 40.08
N TYR A 676 -18.58 -16.10 39.30
CA TYR A 676 -18.47 -16.24 37.85
C TYR A 676 -17.01 -16.42 37.41
N LEU A 677 -16.80 -17.35 36.48
CA LEU A 677 -15.59 -17.41 35.67
C LEU A 677 -15.84 -16.70 34.34
N VAL A 678 -15.12 -15.62 34.08
CA VAL A 678 -15.12 -14.95 32.78
C VAL A 678 -13.88 -15.39 32.00
N LEU A 679 -14.10 -16.12 30.92
CA LEU A 679 -13.04 -16.73 30.11
C LEU A 679 -13.06 -16.14 28.69
N THR A 680 -11.89 -15.73 28.20
CA THR A 680 -11.67 -15.40 26.77
C THR A 680 -10.80 -16.46 26.13
N SER A 681 -11.22 -17.01 24.98
CA SER A 681 -10.46 -18.04 24.25
C SER A 681 -10.50 -17.86 22.73
N CYS A 682 -9.35 -18.06 22.09
CA CYS A 682 -9.20 -18.11 20.63
C CYS A 682 -8.78 -19.50 20.10
N ASN A 683 -8.35 -20.40 21.00
CA ASN A 683 -7.89 -21.74 20.62
C ASN A 683 -9.03 -22.77 20.57
N TRP A 684 -10.11 -22.56 21.31
CA TRP A 684 -11.20 -23.52 21.47
C TRP A 684 -12.53 -22.93 21.05
N THR A 685 -13.38 -23.79 20.49
CA THR A 685 -14.78 -23.43 20.20
C THR A 685 -15.60 -23.41 21.49
N GLU A 686 -16.75 -22.74 21.45
CA GLU A 686 -17.71 -22.72 22.57
C GLU A 686 -18.10 -24.13 23.04
N SER A 687 -18.38 -25.04 22.09
CA SER A 687 -18.73 -26.44 22.40
C SER A 687 -17.61 -27.14 23.18
N GLU A 688 -16.36 -26.97 22.74
CA GLU A 688 -15.21 -27.61 23.39
C GLU A 688 -14.97 -27.04 24.79
N LEU A 689 -15.11 -25.72 24.96
CA LEU A 689 -15.00 -25.09 26.27
C LEU A 689 -16.10 -25.56 27.22
N ARG A 690 -17.34 -25.62 26.75
CA ARG A 690 -18.46 -26.18 27.53
C ARG A 690 -18.13 -27.59 28.00
N ASP A 691 -17.65 -28.44 27.11
CA ASP A 691 -17.29 -29.82 27.45
C ASP A 691 -16.14 -29.90 28.47
N HIS A 692 -15.12 -29.04 28.33
CA HIS A 692 -13.98 -29.01 29.25
C HIS A 692 -14.36 -28.53 30.66
N PHE A 693 -15.22 -27.51 30.77
CA PHE A 693 -15.55 -26.87 32.05
C PHE A 693 -16.79 -27.47 32.74
N LYS A 694 -17.63 -28.22 32.01
CA LYS A 694 -18.84 -28.91 32.51
C LYS A 694 -18.69 -29.68 33.82
N PRO A 695 -17.54 -30.32 34.16
CA PRO A 695 -17.43 -31.03 35.43
C PRO A 695 -17.49 -30.14 36.67
N TYR A 696 -17.21 -28.84 36.55
CA TYR A 696 -17.11 -27.91 37.68
C TYR A 696 -17.92 -26.62 37.52
N PHE A 697 -18.35 -26.29 36.29
CA PHE A 697 -19.00 -25.03 35.97
C PHE A 697 -20.28 -25.25 35.16
N GLU A 698 -21.26 -24.39 35.39
CA GLU A 698 -22.43 -24.23 34.53
C GLU A 698 -22.19 -23.09 33.55
N PHE A 699 -22.65 -23.25 32.30
CA PHE A 699 -22.55 -22.20 31.30
C PHE A 699 -23.71 -21.22 31.47
N GLU A 700 -23.39 -19.92 31.56
CA GLU A 700 -24.37 -18.85 31.64
C GLU A 700 -24.71 -18.28 30.24
N HIS A 701 -23.82 -17.50 29.62
CA HIS A 701 -23.97 -16.95 28.27
C HIS A 701 -22.63 -16.51 27.65
N ILE A 702 -22.67 -16.15 26.36
CA ILE A 702 -21.56 -15.52 25.64
C ILE A 702 -21.70 -14.00 25.69
N ILE A 703 -20.60 -13.31 26.04
CA ILE A 703 -20.54 -11.85 25.99
C ILE A 703 -20.59 -11.42 24.51
N PRO A 704 -21.56 -10.58 24.08
CA PRO A 704 -21.77 -10.29 22.67
C PRO A 704 -20.51 -9.79 21.94
N THR A 705 -20.08 -10.54 20.91
CA THR A 705 -18.93 -10.21 20.05
C THR A 705 -19.43 -9.85 18.65
N VAL A 706 -18.79 -8.87 17.99
CA VAL A 706 -19.12 -8.54 16.60
C VAL A 706 -18.65 -9.69 15.70
N SER A 707 -19.55 -10.61 15.38
CA SER A 707 -19.29 -11.73 14.47
C SER A 707 -19.76 -11.40 13.05
N PHE A 708 -19.05 -11.93 12.04
CA PHE A 708 -19.45 -11.86 10.64
C PHE A 708 -19.95 -13.24 10.20
N GLN A 709 -21.24 -13.38 9.91
CA GLN A 709 -21.80 -14.61 9.33
C GLN A 709 -21.58 -14.66 7.80
N PHE A 710 -21.06 -15.79 7.32
CA PHE A 710 -20.98 -16.14 5.91
C PHE A 710 -21.80 -17.41 5.63
N GLY A 711 -23.07 -17.26 5.26
CA GLY A 711 -23.86 -18.34 4.64
C GLY A 711 -24.26 -19.50 5.56
N GLU A 712 -25.40 -20.10 5.24
CA GLU A 712 -26.08 -21.14 6.00
C GLU A 712 -25.25 -22.45 6.05
N ASN A 713 -24.70 -22.76 7.22
CA ASN A 713 -24.50 -24.10 7.80
C ASN A 713 -24.08 -23.93 9.27
N GLU A 714 -24.89 -24.45 10.18
CA GLU A 714 -24.92 -24.13 11.62
C GLU A 714 -23.79 -24.72 12.49
N GLU A 715 -22.71 -25.30 11.94
CA GLU A 715 -21.84 -26.16 12.78
C GLU A 715 -20.34 -25.89 12.79
N GLU A 716 -19.77 -24.79 12.25
CA GLU A 716 -18.33 -24.57 12.48
C GLU A 716 -17.83 -23.12 12.34
N ARG A 717 -17.21 -22.63 13.44
CA ARG A 717 -16.23 -21.54 13.60
C ARG A 717 -16.72 -20.20 14.15
N ASP A 718 -17.06 -20.19 15.43
CA ASP A 718 -16.80 -19.07 16.34
C ASP A 718 -15.43 -19.27 16.99
N LYS A 719 -14.44 -18.46 16.61
CA LYS A 719 -13.05 -18.53 17.13
C LYS A 719 -12.60 -17.29 17.91
N ASN A 720 -13.53 -16.40 18.26
CA ASN A 720 -13.28 -15.27 19.15
C ASN A 720 -14.47 -15.12 20.09
N ASN A 721 -14.55 -15.98 21.11
CA ASN A 721 -15.48 -15.80 22.23
C ASN A 721 -14.71 -15.35 23.47
#